data_AF-A0A2V8LCS5-F1
#
_entry.id   AF-A0A2V8LCS5-F1
#
_cell.length_a   1.000
_cell.length_b   1.000
_cell.length_c   1.000
_cell.angle_alpha   90.00
_cell.angle_beta   90.00
_cell.angle_gamma   90.00
#
_symmetry.space_group_name_H-M   'P 1'
#
loop_
_entity.id
_entity.type
_entity.pdbx_description
1 polymer ?
#
loop_
_entity_poly.entity_id
_entity_poly.type
_entity_poly.pdbx_seq_one_letter_code
_entity_poly.pdbx_strand_id
1 'polypeptide(L)'
;PTGRWRVACAATQQSGNDSHGVALENLYLMVRAPRRLAFAGDYDGVSVITDGIARFFFDVILAQPTLPDPYIANWSRADGSFIAESAFSMTLRWANLQTPHVEAQLERPVRFPTPGDVPVDETLELRSFFDRHLETHVELLHLLDLSSNDHHFGVSLERLSDQNVQVRENRLTVELRGVRLLMQPQVQWEPVDVVPNADAGVPNADTLVFKTNGARTLAGAASVQLVPVLPGIVSLHFVAAAGQRLRCGVLFSLPFGLRAFARFAPIPESLANPIVTTLHEPKFGKLTSARQLRLLATGVFNSDPLRNPASRSMPGAMVQLTNLETPNKNNLASALTAELDLFVNNLGELPLHRADLSGYGLSTFSDWHRDVPTGITKVRFDVLNGRTSYEVIQAKTTLAFPLCSVVRTIIFERRNSGKVLRFDSGWQAVNDGEFKLVFQDTTKNFEFEKGVVQAFRNIRRIRVLSDPQLKLSRSSWQPVKFDADAHLESVVAGGAAGLVPIYDHPGYIQIEPTNSGSEVTQGRIVELLKHVGKAVGGGIDCRIRLGETLEMNLSGIFADEAPDSNPFKSAALMLAAYGLPKLPRAGQWTAVRINGSTSEASPVDPRHGMPVIKRTGQPKYIFRDPGDVNLSKPDHFGFLMSTATSRVLFPEPSVSDVPLEKGKLLTEPPFVADPYSLVQATSQFPRPTYALRCVESPLFNISDEDEWRLTNPDFTFSLQAPGLAKGGEWEITRGFSPRINEPPVPKVNVIIDSAIQNKPWEISATPNDLDINIEGFGKVFIIHTNYNAISGALPQFDNPTLDFGDALNALKEIVSALDCFQGLLDFPMHVEVNPVPGPSPTFIVIINLKLRIGEGDKRIDIGIGKFYGEFIIRGELKTGLSGKTHGLLSAEFQGDVQQGIIPPAIYAGGFFRFAIQIDETGKPTIELGYATVISIGGDLIKGLLEVEATVKYGYMLIPQNLEPGVILGLEARAKLLGGLVGFSFSVDAMARIQRIIPQANEVTIWAQIRVCATVHIAWLIDEDIDVNTQFEQKLPLTFVLAAAFGPALLPVAALL
;
A
#
# COMPACT_ATOMS: atom_id res chain seq x y z
N PRO A 1 -105.93 44.43 -2.12
CA PRO A 1 -105.57 43.01 -2.33
C PRO A 1 -105.60 42.66 -3.83
N THR A 2 -104.46 42.82 -4.51
CA THR A 2 -104.28 42.53 -5.94
C THR A 2 -104.25 41.02 -6.15
N GLY A 3 -105.42 40.43 -6.42
CA GLY A 3 -105.67 38.98 -6.41
C GLY A 3 -104.93 38.21 -7.51
N ARG A 4 -103.69 37.79 -7.25
CA ARG A 4 -103.00 36.76 -8.02
C ARG A 4 -103.40 35.38 -7.51
N TRP A 5 -103.89 34.52 -8.40
CA TRP A 5 -104.15 33.11 -8.11
C TRP A 5 -102.84 32.32 -8.28
N ARG A 6 -102.49 31.48 -7.29
CA ARG A 6 -101.33 30.58 -7.35
C ARG A 6 -101.81 29.14 -7.51
N VAL A 7 -101.18 28.42 -8.44
CA VAL A 7 -101.38 26.98 -8.62
C VAL A 7 -100.12 26.27 -8.13
N ALA A 8 -100.29 25.23 -7.32
CA ALA A 8 -99.21 24.33 -6.94
C ALA A 8 -99.66 22.87 -7.06
N CYS A 9 -98.80 22.02 -7.61
CA CYS A 9 -99.05 20.60 -7.80
C CYS A 9 -97.80 19.80 -7.46
N ALA A 10 -97.96 18.63 -6.84
CA ALA A 10 -96.90 17.66 -6.71
C ALA A 10 -97.45 16.27 -7.08
N ALA A 11 -96.74 15.57 -7.96
CA ALA A 11 -97.08 14.23 -8.40
C ALA A 11 -95.87 13.31 -8.21
N THR A 12 -96.12 12.07 -7.78
CA THR A 12 -95.10 11.03 -7.64
C THR A 12 -95.62 9.76 -8.33
N GLN A 13 -94.77 9.10 -9.10
CA GLN A 13 -95.08 7.84 -9.79
C GLN A 13 -93.97 6.83 -9.59
N GLN A 14 -94.25 5.54 -9.83
CA GLN A 14 -93.18 4.55 -10.01
C GLN A 14 -92.47 4.85 -11.33
N SER A 15 -91.14 4.99 -11.28
CA SER A 15 -90.34 5.25 -12.47
C SER A 15 -90.27 3.99 -13.34
N GLY A 16 -90.56 4.12 -14.64
CA GLY A 16 -90.50 3.03 -15.60
C GLY A 16 -89.08 2.45 -15.75
N ASN A 17 -88.97 1.27 -16.37
CA ASN A 17 -87.68 0.60 -16.58
C ASN A 17 -86.87 1.20 -17.75
N ASP A 18 -87.48 2.03 -18.59
CA ASP A 18 -86.81 2.69 -19.70
C ASP A 18 -85.75 3.68 -19.21
N SER A 19 -84.59 3.67 -19.86
CA SER A 19 -83.49 4.58 -19.57
C SER A 19 -83.41 5.70 -20.61
N HIS A 20 -83.08 6.89 -20.15
CA HIS A 20 -82.89 8.10 -20.93
C HIS A 20 -81.51 8.71 -20.64
N GLY A 21 -80.93 9.36 -21.63
CA GLY A 21 -79.70 10.12 -21.48
C GLY A 21 -80.00 11.60 -21.22
N VAL A 22 -79.39 12.17 -20.19
CA VAL A 22 -79.33 13.61 -19.95
C VAL A 22 -77.87 14.03 -20.08
N ALA A 23 -77.58 14.84 -21.10
CA ALA A 23 -76.24 15.39 -21.33
C ALA A 23 -76.19 16.83 -20.82
N LEU A 24 -75.27 17.08 -19.89
CA LEU A 24 -74.77 18.40 -19.53
C LEU A 24 -73.41 18.62 -20.20
N GLU A 25 -72.85 19.83 -20.10
CA GLU A 25 -71.59 20.20 -20.80
C GLU A 25 -70.41 19.29 -20.44
N ASN A 26 -70.31 18.82 -19.20
CA ASN A 26 -69.23 17.97 -18.72
C ASN A 26 -69.71 16.78 -17.85
N LEU A 27 -70.99 16.41 -17.97
CA LEU A 27 -71.59 15.31 -17.24
C LEU A 27 -72.70 14.67 -18.06
N TYR A 28 -72.60 13.35 -18.27
CA TYR A 28 -73.68 12.57 -18.83
C TYR A 28 -74.32 11.70 -17.76
N LEU A 29 -75.63 11.76 -17.67
CA LEU A 29 -76.44 11.00 -16.72
C LEU A 29 -77.34 10.04 -17.49
N MET A 30 -77.28 8.76 -17.14
CA MET A 30 -78.30 7.80 -17.52
C MET A 30 -79.35 7.78 -16.42
N VAL A 31 -80.57 8.19 -16.74
CA VAL A 31 -81.67 8.32 -15.79
C VAL A 31 -82.88 7.50 -16.23
N ARG A 32 -83.80 7.22 -15.32
CA ARG A 32 -85.15 6.73 -15.68
C ARG A 32 -86.12 7.88 -15.87
N ALA A 33 -87.32 7.60 -16.36
CA ALA A 33 -88.40 8.59 -16.44
C ALA A 33 -88.63 9.32 -15.09
N PRO A 34 -89.04 10.60 -15.08
CA PRO A 34 -89.20 11.38 -13.86
C PRO A 34 -90.07 10.66 -12.82
N ARG A 35 -89.53 10.46 -11.62
CA ARG A 35 -90.23 9.82 -10.49
C ARG A 35 -91.16 10.78 -9.78
N ARG A 36 -90.77 12.06 -9.68
CA ARG A 36 -91.54 13.10 -9.01
C ARG A 36 -91.51 14.38 -9.84
N LEU A 37 -92.64 15.06 -9.88
CA LEU A 37 -92.80 16.41 -10.41
C LEU A 37 -93.34 17.30 -9.30
N ALA A 38 -92.74 18.45 -9.09
CA ALA A 38 -93.30 19.53 -8.28
C ALA A 38 -93.43 20.79 -9.16
N PHE A 39 -94.55 21.48 -9.06
CA PHE A 39 -94.89 22.62 -9.90
C PHE A 39 -95.53 23.71 -9.05
N ALA A 40 -95.15 24.96 -9.27
CA ALA A 40 -95.84 26.12 -8.71
C ALA A 40 -95.78 27.31 -9.68
N GLY A 41 -96.86 28.09 -9.82
CA GLY A 41 -96.87 29.27 -10.69
C GLY A 41 -98.01 30.24 -10.41
N ASP A 42 -97.83 31.47 -10.88
CA ASP A 42 -98.82 32.55 -10.83
C ASP A 42 -99.67 32.51 -12.13
N TYR A 43 -100.98 32.63 -11.97
CA TYR A 43 -101.97 32.57 -13.05
C TYR A 43 -102.43 33.97 -13.48
N ASP A 44 -102.62 34.19 -14.78
CA ASP A 44 -103.06 35.46 -15.36
C ASP A 44 -104.55 35.77 -15.18
N GLY A 45 -105.32 34.82 -14.63
CA GLY A 45 -106.76 34.95 -14.42
C GLY A 45 -107.62 34.31 -15.51
N VAL A 46 -107.06 33.81 -16.62
CA VAL A 46 -107.82 33.32 -17.79
C VAL A 46 -107.43 31.92 -18.26
N SER A 47 -106.14 31.63 -18.50
CA SER A 47 -105.70 30.26 -18.86
C SER A 47 -104.18 30.02 -18.82
N VAL A 48 -103.36 31.06 -18.62
CA VAL A 48 -101.90 30.96 -18.79
C VAL A 48 -101.16 31.17 -17.47
N ILE A 49 -100.12 30.36 -17.25
CA ILE A 49 -99.22 30.48 -16.12
C ILE A 49 -98.01 31.30 -16.58
N THR A 50 -98.03 32.61 -16.31
CA THR A 50 -97.04 33.57 -16.84
C THR A 50 -95.68 33.46 -16.18
N ASP A 51 -95.67 33.04 -14.91
CA ASP A 51 -94.49 32.90 -14.07
C ASP A 51 -94.59 31.62 -13.27
N GLY A 52 -93.51 30.85 -13.19
CA GLY A 52 -93.54 29.63 -12.41
C GLY A 52 -92.24 28.85 -12.39
N ILE A 53 -92.30 27.75 -11.65
CA ILE A 53 -91.22 26.81 -11.42
C ILE A 53 -91.76 25.39 -11.52
N ALA A 54 -91.06 24.55 -12.27
CA ALA A 54 -91.33 23.12 -12.37
C ALA A 54 -90.04 22.35 -12.08
N ARG A 55 -90.09 21.40 -11.15
CA ARG A 55 -88.95 20.58 -10.75
C ARG A 55 -89.24 19.10 -10.95
N PHE A 56 -88.43 18.47 -11.78
CA PHE A 56 -88.48 17.05 -12.08
C PHE A 56 -87.38 16.33 -11.29
N PHE A 57 -87.70 15.19 -10.68
CA PHE A 57 -86.74 14.34 -9.98
C PHE A 57 -86.60 13.01 -10.72
N PHE A 58 -85.37 12.59 -10.93
CA PHE A 58 -85.01 11.42 -11.71
C PHE A 58 -84.24 10.41 -10.86
N ASP A 59 -84.49 9.13 -11.10
CA ASP A 59 -83.67 8.05 -10.58
C ASP A 59 -82.43 7.93 -11.48
N VAL A 60 -81.23 8.01 -10.90
CA VAL A 60 -79.96 7.96 -11.63
C VAL A 60 -79.42 6.54 -11.66
N ILE A 61 -79.17 6.02 -12.86
CA ILE A 61 -78.56 4.71 -13.10
C ILE A 61 -77.03 4.85 -13.11
N LEU A 62 -76.52 5.85 -13.83
CA LEU A 62 -75.10 6.11 -13.99
C LEU A 62 -74.85 7.61 -14.16
N ALA A 63 -73.78 8.11 -13.56
CA ALA A 63 -73.25 9.45 -13.79
C ALA A 63 -71.82 9.34 -14.31
N GLN A 64 -71.51 9.88 -15.48
CA GLN A 64 -70.17 9.81 -16.06
C GLN A 64 -69.65 11.22 -16.38
N PRO A 65 -68.43 11.59 -15.95
CA PRO A 65 -67.82 12.84 -16.39
C PRO A 65 -67.57 12.76 -17.89
N THR A 66 -67.74 13.88 -18.57
CA THR A 66 -67.53 13.99 -20.02
C THR A 66 -66.79 15.29 -20.32
N LEU A 67 -66.16 15.38 -21.49
CA LEU A 67 -65.70 16.63 -22.06
C LEU A 67 -66.48 16.88 -23.37
N PRO A 68 -66.51 18.11 -23.90
CA PRO A 68 -67.01 18.35 -25.25
C PRO A 68 -66.30 17.43 -26.26
N ASP A 69 -67.05 16.73 -27.12
CA ASP A 69 -66.53 15.76 -28.09
C ASP A 69 -65.65 16.46 -29.15
N PRO A 70 -64.47 15.91 -29.53
CA PRO A 70 -63.90 14.61 -29.18
C PRO A 70 -63.02 14.55 -27.93
N TYR A 71 -63.18 13.51 -27.10
CA TYR A 71 -62.31 13.19 -25.97
C TYR A 71 -62.09 11.67 -25.80
N ILE A 72 -61.04 11.29 -25.08
CA ILE A 72 -60.78 9.91 -24.65
C ILE A 72 -60.76 9.80 -23.12
N ALA A 73 -61.15 8.66 -22.57
CA ALA A 73 -61.15 8.41 -21.13
C ALA A 73 -60.66 7.01 -20.75
N ASN A 74 -60.14 6.84 -19.53
CA ASN A 74 -59.53 5.59 -19.04
C ASN A 74 -60.48 4.68 -18.24
N TRP A 75 -61.80 4.79 -18.43
CA TRP A 75 -62.78 3.99 -17.70
C TRP A 75 -63.70 3.23 -18.66
N SER A 76 -64.23 2.11 -18.19
CA SER A 76 -65.23 1.31 -18.89
C SER A 76 -66.59 1.43 -18.20
N ARG A 77 -67.67 1.08 -18.92
CA ARG A 77 -69.01 1.06 -18.34
C ARG A 77 -69.06 -0.01 -17.24
N ALA A 78 -69.50 0.37 -16.04
CA ALA A 78 -69.66 -0.57 -14.94
C ALA A 78 -70.82 -1.56 -15.21
N ASP A 79 -70.60 -2.85 -14.97
CA ASP A 79 -71.55 -3.95 -15.22
C ASP A 79 -72.69 -4.09 -14.16
N GLY A 80 -72.90 -3.09 -13.30
CA GLY A 80 -73.83 -3.17 -12.16
C GLY A 80 -75.12 -2.37 -12.33
N SER A 81 -76.26 -2.93 -11.89
CA SER A 81 -77.53 -2.21 -11.77
C SER A 81 -77.59 -1.38 -10.47
N PHE A 82 -76.84 -0.27 -10.41
CA PHE A 82 -77.02 0.72 -9.35
C PHE A 82 -78.13 1.70 -9.74
N ILE A 83 -79.03 2.01 -8.81
CA ILE A 83 -80.08 3.02 -9.00
C ILE A 83 -80.11 3.91 -7.76
N ALA A 84 -79.80 5.19 -7.93
CA ALA A 84 -79.96 6.21 -6.90
C ALA A 84 -81.30 6.93 -7.09
N GLU A 85 -82.26 6.62 -6.23
CA GLU A 85 -83.62 7.15 -6.33
C GLU A 85 -83.69 8.66 -6.09
N SER A 86 -84.36 9.40 -6.98
CA SER A 86 -84.53 10.86 -6.94
C SER A 86 -83.22 11.62 -6.71
N ALA A 87 -82.10 11.09 -7.23
CA ALA A 87 -80.77 11.62 -6.98
C ALA A 87 -80.41 12.80 -7.87
N PHE A 88 -81.13 13.01 -8.98
CA PHE A 88 -80.94 14.13 -9.89
C PHE A 88 -82.24 14.90 -10.03
N SER A 89 -82.19 16.23 -10.06
CA SER A 89 -83.34 17.06 -10.37
C SER A 89 -83.04 18.11 -11.43
N MET A 90 -84.07 18.45 -12.21
CA MET A 90 -84.06 19.55 -13.16
C MET A 90 -85.17 20.52 -12.81
N THR A 91 -84.80 21.78 -12.58
CA THR A 91 -85.70 22.87 -12.23
C THR A 91 -85.81 23.82 -13.41
N LEU A 92 -86.99 23.87 -14.02
CA LEU A 92 -87.38 24.84 -15.03
C LEU A 92 -88.00 26.05 -14.33
N ARG A 93 -87.45 27.25 -14.56
CA ARG A 93 -88.01 28.53 -14.08
C ARG A 93 -88.34 29.41 -15.27
N TRP A 94 -89.54 29.98 -15.32
CA TRP A 94 -89.93 30.97 -16.34
C TRP A 94 -90.58 32.17 -15.66
N ALA A 95 -90.39 33.34 -16.27
CA ALA A 95 -91.00 34.57 -15.82
C ALA A 95 -91.38 35.42 -17.04
N ASN A 96 -92.54 36.08 -16.98
CA ASN A 96 -93.03 37.02 -18.01
C ASN A 96 -92.87 36.52 -19.46
N LEU A 97 -93.14 35.24 -19.75
CA LEU A 97 -93.02 34.63 -21.08
C LEU A 97 -91.60 34.71 -21.71
N GLN A 98 -90.57 35.00 -20.92
CA GLN A 98 -89.16 34.96 -21.36
C GLN A 98 -88.67 33.52 -21.52
N THR A 99 -87.53 33.35 -22.20
CA THR A 99 -86.86 32.05 -22.34
C THR A 99 -86.67 31.40 -20.96
N PRO A 100 -87.22 30.20 -20.73
CA PRO A 100 -87.15 29.54 -19.44
C PRO A 100 -85.70 29.14 -19.11
N HIS A 101 -85.31 29.29 -17.85
CA HIS A 101 -84.02 28.87 -17.32
C HIS A 101 -84.11 27.46 -16.75
N VAL A 102 -83.17 26.59 -17.11
CA VAL A 102 -83.06 25.23 -16.57
C VAL A 102 -81.89 25.16 -15.61
N GLU A 103 -82.12 24.57 -14.43
CA GLU A 103 -81.12 24.35 -13.39
C GLU A 103 -81.11 22.87 -12.99
N ALA A 104 -79.97 22.22 -13.17
CA ALA A 104 -79.73 20.84 -12.82
C ALA A 104 -79.04 20.74 -11.45
N GLN A 105 -79.46 19.79 -10.62
CA GLN A 105 -78.91 19.58 -9.28
C GLN A 105 -78.81 18.08 -8.96
N LEU A 106 -77.75 17.69 -8.25
CA LEU A 106 -77.67 16.38 -7.59
C LEU A 106 -78.25 16.50 -6.18
N GLU A 107 -79.36 15.82 -5.92
CA GLU A 107 -80.03 15.78 -4.61
C GLU A 107 -79.39 14.79 -3.65
N ARG A 108 -78.77 13.75 -4.22
CA ARG A 108 -78.16 12.64 -3.49
C ARG A 108 -76.87 12.21 -4.18
N PRO A 109 -75.93 11.59 -3.45
CA PRO A 109 -74.73 11.02 -4.05
C PRO A 109 -75.07 10.00 -5.15
N VAL A 110 -74.36 10.09 -6.27
CA VAL A 110 -74.47 9.18 -7.42
C VAL A 110 -73.16 8.42 -7.60
N ARG A 111 -73.21 7.26 -8.25
CA ARG A 111 -72.01 6.48 -8.55
C ARG A 111 -71.40 6.92 -9.88
N PHE A 112 -70.08 7.12 -9.84
CA PHE A 112 -69.24 7.37 -11.01
C PHE A 112 -68.52 6.09 -11.45
N PRO A 113 -68.07 6.01 -12.72
CA PRO A 113 -67.32 4.86 -13.23
C PRO A 113 -66.10 4.55 -12.35
N THR A 114 -65.78 3.27 -12.24
CA THR A 114 -64.48 2.84 -11.72
C THR A 114 -63.44 2.95 -12.85
N PRO A 115 -62.23 3.42 -12.53
CA PRO A 115 -61.15 3.51 -13.52
C PRO A 115 -60.75 2.13 -14.04
N GLY A 116 -60.30 2.06 -15.29
CA GLY A 116 -59.43 0.98 -15.77
C GLY A 116 -58.00 1.18 -15.24
N ASP A 117 -57.14 0.16 -15.41
CA ASP A 117 -55.80 0.04 -14.80
C ASP A 117 -55.03 1.37 -14.57
N VAL A 118 -54.41 1.46 -13.40
CA VAL A 118 -53.56 2.61 -13.00
C VAL A 118 -52.29 2.64 -13.87
N PRO A 119 -51.84 3.81 -14.36
CA PRO A 119 -50.64 3.90 -15.20
C PRO A 119 -49.39 3.32 -14.50
N VAL A 120 -48.68 2.43 -15.19
CA VAL A 120 -47.50 1.69 -14.69
C VAL A 120 -46.23 2.55 -14.64
N ASP A 121 -46.19 3.68 -15.36
CA ASP A 121 -44.96 4.37 -15.75
C ASP A 121 -44.54 5.56 -14.86
N GLU A 122 -45.03 5.63 -13.62
CA GLU A 122 -44.82 6.79 -12.73
C GLU A 122 -43.83 6.47 -11.60
N THR A 123 -42.79 7.31 -11.45
CA THR A 123 -41.79 7.16 -10.38
C THR A 123 -42.44 7.43 -9.02
N LEU A 124 -42.45 6.43 -8.14
CA LEU A 124 -43.10 6.48 -6.82
C LEU A 124 -42.62 7.67 -5.97
N GLU A 125 -41.34 8.06 -6.04
CA GLU A 125 -40.76 9.11 -5.20
C GLU A 125 -41.27 10.51 -5.54
N LEU A 126 -41.05 10.99 -6.76
CA LEU A 126 -41.55 12.32 -7.19
C LEU A 126 -43.07 12.40 -7.12
N ARG A 127 -43.75 11.30 -7.45
CA ARG A 127 -45.21 11.20 -7.33
C ARG A 127 -45.67 11.38 -5.89
N SER A 128 -45.05 10.67 -4.95
CA SER A 128 -45.36 10.80 -3.53
C SER A 128 -45.09 12.22 -3.01
N PHE A 129 -44.06 12.91 -3.52
CA PHE A 129 -43.81 14.31 -3.16
C PHE A 129 -44.90 15.25 -3.68
N PHE A 130 -45.37 15.06 -4.92
CA PHE A 130 -46.47 15.83 -5.49
C PHE A 130 -47.77 15.65 -4.69
N ASP A 131 -48.19 14.40 -4.46
CA ASP A 131 -49.44 14.08 -3.74
C ASP A 131 -49.39 14.62 -2.30
N ARG A 132 -48.26 14.44 -1.60
CA ARG A 132 -48.07 14.96 -0.23
C ARG A 132 -48.07 16.48 -0.18
N HIS A 133 -47.48 17.14 -1.17
CA HIS A 133 -47.43 18.61 -1.23
C HIS A 133 -48.81 19.22 -1.45
N LEU A 134 -49.65 18.57 -2.26
CA LEU A 134 -51.01 19.00 -2.53
C LEU A 134 -52.04 18.52 -1.48
N GLU A 135 -51.67 17.58 -0.60
CA GLU A 135 -52.57 16.91 0.35
C GLU A 135 -53.73 16.19 -0.35
N THR A 136 -53.39 15.43 -1.39
CA THR A 136 -54.36 14.80 -2.31
C THR A 136 -54.14 13.30 -2.47
N HIS A 137 -55.16 12.58 -2.95
CA HIS A 137 -55.02 11.18 -3.37
C HIS A 137 -54.69 11.06 -4.86
N VAL A 138 -54.37 9.84 -5.30
CA VAL A 138 -54.09 9.54 -6.70
C VAL A 138 -55.33 9.75 -7.57
N GLU A 139 -55.14 10.38 -8.73
CA GLU A 139 -56.20 10.55 -9.71
C GLU A 139 -56.49 9.23 -10.41
N LEU A 140 -57.77 8.87 -10.46
CA LEU A 140 -58.25 7.61 -10.99
C LEU A 140 -58.90 7.78 -12.36
N LEU A 141 -59.66 8.85 -12.56
CA LEU A 141 -60.38 9.10 -13.82
C LEU A 141 -59.62 10.14 -14.64
N HIS A 142 -59.30 9.82 -15.87
CA HIS A 142 -58.60 10.67 -16.82
C HIS A 142 -59.48 10.90 -18.03
N LEU A 143 -59.65 12.16 -18.42
CA LEU A 143 -60.30 12.56 -19.66
C LEU A 143 -59.34 13.49 -20.40
N LEU A 144 -58.98 13.13 -21.62
CA LEU A 144 -58.12 13.93 -22.48
C LEU A 144 -58.95 14.48 -23.64
N ASP A 145 -59.03 15.80 -23.75
CA ASP A 145 -59.61 16.46 -24.91
C ASP A 145 -58.74 16.18 -26.15
N LEU A 146 -59.37 15.74 -27.22
CA LEU A 146 -58.75 15.54 -28.53
C LEU A 146 -59.12 16.67 -29.49
N SER A 147 -59.92 17.63 -29.03
CA SER A 147 -60.29 18.81 -29.79
C SER A 147 -59.18 19.87 -29.77
N SER A 148 -59.07 20.65 -30.85
CA SER A 148 -58.19 21.83 -30.83
C SER A 148 -58.77 23.00 -30.00
N ASN A 149 -60.02 22.91 -29.53
CA ASN A 149 -60.74 23.99 -28.86
C ASN A 149 -60.21 24.24 -27.44
N ASP A 150 -59.87 23.17 -26.71
CA ASP A 150 -59.22 23.24 -25.39
C ASP A 150 -57.73 22.88 -25.46
N HIS A 151 -57.12 23.01 -26.65
CA HIS A 151 -55.68 22.88 -26.87
C HIS A 151 -55.08 21.53 -26.42
N HIS A 152 -55.84 20.44 -26.56
CA HIS A 152 -55.50 19.09 -26.08
C HIS A 152 -55.21 19.02 -24.56
N PHE A 153 -55.80 19.92 -23.77
CA PHE A 153 -55.79 19.80 -22.33
C PHE A 153 -56.86 18.81 -21.87
N GLY A 154 -56.51 17.99 -20.89
CA GLY A 154 -57.43 17.08 -20.23
C GLY A 154 -57.71 17.50 -18.79
N VAL A 155 -58.52 16.68 -18.13
CA VAL A 155 -58.73 16.69 -16.68
C VAL A 155 -58.44 15.33 -16.10
N SER A 156 -57.87 15.32 -14.91
CA SER A 156 -57.58 14.12 -14.14
C SER A 156 -58.18 14.27 -12.75
N LEU A 157 -59.08 13.36 -12.39
CA LEU A 157 -59.93 13.42 -11.21
C LEU A 157 -59.53 12.34 -10.22
N GLU A 158 -59.44 12.73 -8.96
CA GLU A 158 -59.47 11.81 -7.82
C GLU A 158 -60.77 11.01 -7.78
N ARG A 159 -60.86 10.04 -6.86
CA ARG A 159 -62.07 9.24 -6.69
C ARG A 159 -63.26 10.15 -6.34
N LEU A 160 -64.19 10.30 -7.28
CA LEU A 160 -65.34 11.21 -7.13
C LEU A 160 -66.29 10.84 -5.99
N SER A 161 -66.30 9.58 -5.53
CA SER A 161 -67.08 9.18 -4.34
C SER A 161 -66.59 9.84 -3.04
N ASP A 162 -65.32 10.28 -3.03
CA ASP A 162 -64.65 10.80 -1.84
C ASP A 162 -64.63 12.34 -1.88
N GLN A 163 -65.25 12.95 -2.90
CA GLN A 163 -65.29 14.39 -3.13
C GLN A 163 -66.68 14.99 -2.92
N ASN A 164 -66.72 16.27 -2.58
CA ASN A 164 -67.93 17.07 -2.59
C ASN A 164 -68.35 17.42 -4.03
N VAL A 165 -68.97 16.46 -4.71
CA VAL A 165 -69.43 16.61 -6.09
C VAL A 165 -70.75 17.40 -6.13
N GLN A 166 -70.79 18.46 -6.94
CA GLN A 166 -71.98 19.30 -7.11
C GLN A 166 -72.23 19.60 -8.59
N VAL A 167 -73.49 19.84 -8.94
CA VAL A 167 -73.83 20.48 -10.22
C VAL A 167 -74.14 21.95 -9.94
N ARG A 168 -73.37 22.85 -10.55
CA ARG A 168 -73.57 24.30 -10.48
C ARG A 168 -73.57 24.85 -11.89
N GLU A 169 -74.51 25.74 -12.20
CA GLU A 169 -74.68 26.29 -13.56
C GLU A 169 -74.76 25.18 -14.62
N ASN A 170 -75.44 24.08 -14.30
CA ASN A 170 -75.56 22.90 -15.16
C ASN A 170 -74.23 22.23 -15.53
N ARG A 171 -73.17 22.42 -14.73
CA ARG A 171 -71.86 21.77 -14.90
C ARG A 171 -71.50 20.96 -13.66
N LEU A 172 -70.87 19.81 -13.87
CA LEU A 172 -70.19 19.06 -12.83
C LEU A 172 -69.03 19.90 -12.29
N THR A 173 -69.08 20.14 -10.98
CA THR A 173 -68.10 20.90 -10.23
C THR A 173 -67.55 20.06 -9.08
N VAL A 174 -66.25 20.19 -8.86
CA VAL A 174 -65.51 19.53 -7.78
C VAL A 174 -64.55 20.53 -7.15
N GLU A 175 -64.04 20.23 -5.96
CA GLU A 175 -63.00 21.06 -5.37
C GLU A 175 -61.73 21.06 -6.23
N LEU A 176 -61.05 22.19 -6.37
CA LEU A 176 -59.82 22.30 -7.18
C LEU A 176 -58.72 21.32 -6.73
N ARG A 177 -58.63 21.00 -5.43
CA ARG A 177 -57.74 19.94 -4.92
C ARG A 177 -58.03 18.57 -5.56
N GLY A 178 -59.29 18.35 -5.95
CA GLY A 178 -59.81 17.09 -6.46
C GLY A 178 -59.69 16.90 -7.98
N VAL A 179 -59.21 17.92 -8.72
CA VAL A 179 -59.06 17.89 -10.18
C VAL A 179 -57.75 18.50 -10.63
N ARG A 180 -57.10 17.87 -11.61
CA ARG A 180 -55.79 18.27 -12.15
C ARG A 180 -55.96 18.59 -13.60
N LEU A 181 -55.24 19.60 -14.06
CA LEU A 181 -55.00 19.79 -15.48
C LEU A 181 -54.11 18.65 -15.97
N LEU A 182 -54.61 17.89 -16.95
CA LEU A 182 -53.92 16.75 -17.54
C LEU A 182 -53.34 17.16 -18.89
N MET A 183 -52.10 16.76 -19.17
CA MET A 183 -51.52 16.84 -20.51
C MET A 183 -50.78 15.54 -20.81
N GLN A 184 -50.50 15.29 -22.08
CA GLN A 184 -49.62 14.21 -22.48
C GLN A 184 -48.19 14.41 -21.91
N PRO A 185 -47.34 13.36 -21.92
CA PRO A 185 -45.91 13.53 -21.66
C PRO A 185 -45.36 14.65 -22.55
N GLN A 186 -44.56 15.53 -21.95
CA GLN A 186 -44.23 16.80 -22.60
C GLN A 186 -43.11 16.70 -23.60
N VAL A 187 -42.29 15.65 -23.52
CA VAL A 187 -41.19 15.40 -24.44
C VAL A 187 -41.30 13.97 -24.95
N GLN A 188 -41.13 13.80 -26.26
CA GLN A 188 -41.00 12.49 -26.87
C GLN A 188 -39.54 12.02 -26.74
N TRP A 189 -39.31 10.87 -26.11
CA TRP A 189 -37.97 10.31 -25.97
C TRP A 189 -37.62 9.48 -27.20
N GLU A 190 -37.01 10.13 -28.17
CA GLU A 190 -36.54 9.48 -29.39
C GLU A 190 -35.33 8.57 -29.14
N PRO A 191 -35.12 7.53 -29.96
CA PRO A 191 -33.91 6.72 -29.90
C PRO A 191 -32.64 7.56 -30.05
N VAL A 192 -31.60 7.20 -29.30
CA VAL A 192 -30.36 7.98 -29.21
C VAL A 192 -29.17 7.12 -29.61
N ASP A 193 -28.41 7.57 -30.62
CA ASP A 193 -27.17 6.93 -31.05
C ASP A 193 -26.02 7.35 -30.12
N VAL A 194 -25.38 6.39 -29.46
CA VAL A 194 -24.22 6.60 -28.58
C VAL A 194 -22.96 6.81 -29.41
N VAL A 195 -22.29 7.93 -29.18
CA VAL A 195 -20.94 8.17 -29.71
C VAL A 195 -19.93 7.50 -28.77
N PRO A 196 -19.16 6.51 -29.25
CA PRO A 196 -18.27 5.73 -28.39
C PRO A 196 -17.19 6.57 -27.70
N ASN A 197 -17.01 6.34 -26.41
CA ASN A 197 -15.90 6.87 -25.63
C ASN A 197 -15.54 5.86 -24.52
N ALA A 198 -14.40 5.19 -24.68
CA ALA A 198 -13.94 4.19 -23.74
C ALA A 198 -13.61 4.77 -22.36
N ASP A 199 -13.06 5.98 -22.29
CA ASP A 199 -12.73 6.63 -21.00
C ASP A 199 -13.99 7.02 -20.21
N ALA A 200 -15.12 7.20 -20.89
CA ALA A 200 -16.43 7.44 -20.28
C ALA A 200 -17.20 6.17 -19.88
N GLY A 201 -16.63 4.98 -20.13
CA GLY A 201 -17.31 3.71 -19.88
C GLY A 201 -18.39 3.36 -20.92
N VAL A 202 -18.37 4.02 -22.08
CA VAL A 202 -19.29 3.75 -23.21
C VAL A 202 -18.51 3.40 -24.49
N PRO A 203 -17.74 2.28 -24.50
CA PRO A 203 -16.82 1.96 -25.59
C PRO A 203 -17.49 1.52 -26.89
N ASN A 204 -18.79 1.19 -26.87
CA ASN A 204 -19.48 0.57 -28.00
C ASN A 204 -20.48 1.52 -28.65
N ALA A 205 -20.52 1.51 -29.99
CA ALA A 205 -21.58 2.20 -30.74
C ALA A 205 -22.90 1.45 -30.55
N ASP A 206 -23.94 2.17 -30.13
CA ASP A 206 -25.23 1.61 -29.77
C ASP A 206 -26.38 2.59 -30.02
N THR A 207 -27.60 2.09 -30.10
CA THR A 207 -28.80 2.92 -30.16
C THR A 207 -29.64 2.65 -28.93
N LEU A 208 -29.72 3.64 -28.03
CA LEU A 208 -30.53 3.54 -26.82
C LEU A 208 -31.99 3.75 -27.16
N VAL A 209 -32.84 2.81 -26.72
CA VAL A 209 -34.30 2.86 -26.88
C VAL A 209 -34.94 2.96 -25.50
N PHE A 210 -35.96 3.81 -25.39
CA PHE A 210 -36.70 4.04 -24.16
C PHE A 210 -37.95 3.17 -24.13
N LYS A 211 -38.23 2.57 -22.96
CA LYS A 211 -39.41 1.71 -22.74
C LYS A 211 -40.74 2.45 -22.92
N THR A 212 -40.75 3.75 -22.63
CA THR A 212 -41.94 4.62 -22.62
C THR A 212 -41.53 6.06 -22.99
N ASN A 213 -42.49 6.97 -23.24
CA ASN A 213 -42.22 8.41 -23.40
C ASN A 213 -42.35 9.20 -22.07
N GLY A 214 -42.43 8.48 -20.95
CA GLY A 214 -42.67 9.04 -19.63
C GLY A 214 -44.14 9.16 -19.26
N ALA A 215 -44.39 9.48 -17.99
CA ALA A 215 -45.74 9.62 -17.46
C ALA A 215 -46.44 10.92 -17.91
N ARG A 216 -47.78 10.90 -17.84
CA ARG A 216 -48.66 12.05 -18.05
C ARG A 216 -48.24 13.28 -17.25
N THR A 217 -48.58 14.46 -17.74
CA THR A 217 -48.28 15.73 -17.06
C THR A 217 -49.48 16.17 -16.25
N LEU A 218 -49.25 16.58 -15.00
CA LEU A 218 -50.29 16.95 -14.05
C LEU A 218 -49.97 18.31 -13.44
N ALA A 219 -50.94 19.22 -13.45
CA ALA A 219 -50.88 20.46 -12.67
C ALA A 219 -52.09 20.57 -11.75
N GLY A 220 -51.87 20.84 -10.46
CA GLY A 220 -52.91 20.86 -9.44
C GLY A 220 -52.64 21.85 -8.32
N ALA A 221 -53.68 22.22 -7.58
CA ALA A 221 -53.61 23.18 -6.48
C ALA A 221 -54.47 22.73 -5.30
N ALA A 222 -53.95 22.90 -4.08
CA ALA A 222 -54.63 22.54 -2.84
C ALA A 222 -55.66 23.61 -2.45
N SER A 223 -56.84 23.58 -3.07
CA SER A 223 -57.94 24.52 -2.79
C SER A 223 -59.30 23.81 -2.74
N VAL A 224 -60.15 24.22 -1.79
CA VAL A 224 -61.56 23.77 -1.68
C VAL A 224 -62.50 24.53 -2.62
N GLN A 225 -61.99 25.47 -3.42
CA GLN A 225 -62.81 26.21 -4.37
C GLN A 225 -63.43 25.23 -5.37
N LEU A 226 -64.76 25.27 -5.51
CA LEU A 226 -65.45 24.45 -6.49
C LEU A 226 -65.23 25.00 -7.89
N VAL A 227 -64.76 24.14 -8.79
CA VAL A 227 -64.44 24.46 -10.18
C VAL A 227 -65.14 23.48 -11.13
N PRO A 228 -65.66 23.94 -12.27
CA PRO A 228 -66.11 23.07 -13.35
C PRO A 228 -65.00 22.13 -13.81
N VAL A 229 -65.34 20.86 -13.99
CA VAL A 229 -64.46 19.82 -14.55
C VAL A 229 -64.33 20.04 -16.06
N LEU A 230 -63.65 21.11 -16.45
CA LEU A 230 -63.38 21.51 -17.83
C LEU A 230 -61.91 21.98 -17.92
N PRO A 231 -61.09 21.48 -18.87
CA PRO A 231 -59.66 21.73 -18.90
C PRO A 231 -59.30 23.22 -18.95
N GLY A 232 -59.98 23.99 -19.81
CA GLY A 232 -59.79 25.44 -19.91
C GLY A 232 -60.04 26.16 -18.58
N ILE A 233 -61.12 25.81 -17.87
CA ILE A 233 -61.47 26.41 -16.58
C ILE A 233 -60.51 25.99 -15.47
N VAL A 234 -60.17 24.70 -15.40
CA VAL A 234 -59.18 24.18 -14.43
C VAL A 234 -57.83 24.87 -14.59
N SER A 235 -57.38 25.12 -15.84
CA SER A 235 -56.14 25.84 -16.11
C SER A 235 -56.15 27.28 -15.58
N LEU A 236 -57.27 28.00 -15.72
CA LEU A 236 -57.44 29.36 -15.20
C LEU A 236 -57.41 29.38 -13.66
N HIS A 237 -58.13 28.45 -13.03
CA HIS A 237 -58.16 28.35 -11.57
C HIS A 237 -56.82 27.90 -10.97
N PHE A 238 -56.06 27.06 -11.66
CA PHE A 238 -54.69 26.72 -11.27
C PHE A 238 -53.79 27.97 -11.26
N VAL A 239 -53.82 28.77 -12.34
CA VAL A 239 -53.05 30.03 -12.42
C VAL A 239 -53.47 31.02 -11.34
N ALA A 240 -54.78 31.14 -11.09
CA ALA A 240 -55.31 31.99 -10.02
C ALA A 240 -54.82 31.52 -8.63
N ALA A 241 -54.87 30.21 -8.36
CA ALA A 241 -54.38 29.63 -7.11
C ALA A 241 -52.87 29.87 -6.89
N ALA A 242 -52.07 29.72 -7.95
CA ALA A 242 -50.64 30.02 -7.92
C ALA A 242 -50.38 31.52 -7.66
N GLY A 243 -51.16 32.41 -8.29
CA GLY A 243 -51.11 33.87 -8.05
C GLY A 243 -51.48 34.24 -6.61
N GLN A 244 -52.43 33.52 -6.01
CA GLN A 244 -52.82 33.63 -4.60
C GLN A 244 -51.84 32.94 -3.63
N ARG A 245 -50.70 32.43 -4.12
CA ARG A 245 -49.65 31.76 -3.34
C ARG A 245 -50.15 30.53 -2.58
N LEU A 246 -51.18 29.85 -3.11
CA LEU A 246 -51.61 28.56 -2.59
C LEU A 246 -50.60 27.47 -2.93
N ARG A 247 -50.67 26.34 -2.22
CA ARG A 247 -49.86 25.16 -2.56
C ARG A 247 -50.30 24.64 -3.93
N CYS A 248 -49.39 24.72 -4.89
CA CYS A 248 -49.59 24.20 -6.24
C CYS A 248 -48.40 23.31 -6.62
N GLY A 249 -48.60 22.46 -7.61
CA GLY A 249 -47.58 21.53 -8.08
C GLY A 249 -47.75 21.23 -9.55
N VAL A 250 -46.63 20.99 -10.24
CA VAL A 250 -46.64 20.51 -11.63
C VAL A 250 -45.64 19.37 -11.81
N LEU A 251 -46.12 18.21 -12.25
CA LEU A 251 -45.32 17.05 -12.64
C LEU A 251 -45.26 16.93 -14.15
N PHE A 252 -44.07 16.86 -14.74
CA PHE A 252 -43.91 16.82 -16.20
C PHE A 252 -42.60 16.13 -16.60
N SER A 253 -42.52 15.65 -17.85
CA SER A 253 -41.31 15.05 -18.41
C SER A 253 -40.39 16.11 -19.03
N LEU A 254 -39.10 15.89 -18.88
CA LEU A 254 -38.01 16.58 -19.54
C LEU A 254 -37.35 15.59 -20.52
N PRO A 255 -36.41 16.04 -21.37
CA PRO A 255 -35.76 15.17 -22.35
C PRO A 255 -35.10 13.90 -21.78
N PHE A 256 -34.97 12.89 -22.66
CA PHE A 256 -34.22 11.63 -22.48
C PHE A 256 -34.30 10.95 -21.10
N GLY A 257 -35.52 10.78 -20.59
CA GLY A 257 -35.76 10.04 -19.34
C GLY A 257 -35.74 10.90 -18.08
N LEU A 258 -35.70 12.22 -18.19
CA LEU A 258 -35.80 13.12 -17.05
C LEU A 258 -37.26 13.37 -16.65
N ARG A 259 -37.53 13.39 -15.35
CA ARG A 259 -38.83 13.74 -14.76
C ARG A 259 -38.65 14.90 -13.80
N ALA A 260 -39.55 15.88 -13.85
CA ALA A 260 -39.47 17.09 -13.05
C ALA A 260 -40.75 17.30 -12.22
N PHE A 261 -40.55 17.88 -11.03
CA PHE A 261 -41.61 18.39 -10.17
C PHE A 261 -41.33 19.87 -9.87
N ALA A 262 -42.19 20.77 -10.32
CA ALA A 262 -42.17 22.18 -9.93
C ALA A 262 -43.11 22.40 -8.74
N ARG A 263 -42.56 22.94 -7.65
CA ARG A 263 -43.24 23.07 -6.35
C ARG A 263 -43.54 24.53 -6.01
N PHE A 264 -44.82 24.84 -5.83
CA PHE A 264 -45.28 26.14 -5.37
C PHE A 264 -45.63 26.03 -3.89
N ALA A 265 -44.82 26.63 -3.03
CA ALA A 265 -45.08 26.70 -1.60
C ALA A 265 -45.56 28.11 -1.21
N PRO A 266 -46.49 28.24 -0.25
CA PRO A 266 -46.82 29.51 0.36
C PRO A 266 -45.56 30.16 0.93
N ILE A 267 -45.32 31.41 0.55
CA ILE A 267 -44.19 32.22 1.00
C ILE A 267 -44.71 33.59 1.50
N PRO A 268 -43.99 34.26 2.43
CA PRO A 268 -44.37 35.58 2.92
C PRO A 268 -44.63 36.58 1.79
N GLU A 269 -45.62 37.45 1.96
CA GLU A 269 -46.01 38.45 0.95
C GLU A 269 -44.86 39.38 0.52
N SER A 270 -43.92 39.62 1.44
CA SER A 270 -42.71 40.43 1.22
C SER A 270 -41.73 39.84 0.20
N LEU A 271 -41.77 38.53 -0.05
CA LEU A 271 -40.94 37.86 -1.05
C LEU A 271 -41.71 37.71 -2.37
N ALA A 272 -40.99 37.85 -3.49
CA ALA A 272 -41.53 37.54 -4.80
C ALA A 272 -41.81 36.03 -4.92
N ASN A 273 -42.85 35.65 -5.67
CA ASN A 273 -43.12 34.23 -5.94
C ASN A 273 -41.91 33.60 -6.63
N PRO A 274 -41.41 32.43 -6.17
CA PRO A 274 -40.25 31.78 -6.76
C PRO A 274 -40.52 31.28 -8.19
N ILE A 275 -41.79 30.98 -8.46
CA ILE A 275 -42.28 30.59 -9.79
C ILE A 275 -43.47 31.49 -10.13
N VAL A 276 -43.40 32.15 -11.28
CA VAL A 276 -44.53 32.87 -11.87
C VAL A 276 -45.21 31.99 -12.89
N THR A 277 -46.51 31.79 -12.74
CA THR A 277 -47.32 30.96 -13.63
C THR A 277 -48.34 31.79 -14.37
N THR A 278 -48.46 31.60 -15.69
CA THR A 278 -49.45 32.28 -16.54
C THR A 278 -49.94 31.36 -17.65
N LEU A 279 -51.10 31.68 -18.24
CA LEU A 279 -51.48 31.11 -19.53
C LEU A 279 -50.89 31.98 -20.64
N HIS A 280 -50.11 31.38 -21.52
CA HIS A 280 -49.45 32.06 -22.62
C HIS A 280 -50.06 31.65 -23.97
N GLU A 281 -50.60 32.65 -24.68
CA GLU A 281 -51.22 32.53 -26.00
C GLU A 281 -50.78 33.69 -26.92
N PRO A 282 -49.54 33.68 -27.42
CA PRO A 282 -49.05 34.72 -28.31
C PRO A 282 -49.93 34.83 -29.57
N LYS A 283 -50.22 36.08 -29.95
CA LYS A 283 -51.02 36.42 -31.12
C LYS A 283 -50.12 36.85 -32.28
N PHE A 284 -50.38 36.30 -33.45
CA PHE A 284 -49.72 36.59 -34.71
C PHE A 284 -50.76 37.11 -35.71
N GLY A 285 -51.08 38.40 -35.60
CA GLY A 285 -52.17 39.02 -36.37
C GLY A 285 -53.53 38.43 -35.98
N LYS A 286 -54.18 37.71 -36.90
CA LYS A 286 -55.47 37.02 -36.65
C LYS A 286 -55.31 35.61 -36.06
N LEU A 287 -54.09 35.08 -36.04
CA LEU A 287 -53.81 33.75 -35.50
C LEU A 287 -53.42 33.85 -34.02
N THR A 288 -53.91 32.92 -33.22
CA THR A 288 -53.51 32.75 -31.81
C THR A 288 -52.80 31.40 -31.71
N SER A 289 -51.65 31.36 -31.01
CA SER A 289 -50.97 30.09 -30.76
C SER A 289 -51.82 29.18 -29.86
N ALA A 290 -51.42 27.91 -29.76
CA ALA A 290 -51.94 27.04 -28.70
C ALA A 290 -51.67 27.65 -27.31
N ARG A 291 -52.59 27.43 -26.37
CA ARG A 291 -52.42 27.79 -24.97
C ARG A 291 -51.31 26.98 -24.33
N GLN A 292 -50.44 27.66 -23.59
CA GLN A 292 -49.37 27.04 -22.83
C GLN A 292 -49.46 27.46 -21.36
N LEU A 293 -49.35 26.51 -20.45
CA LEU A 293 -49.12 26.78 -19.04
C LEU A 293 -47.65 27.11 -18.85
N ARG A 294 -47.34 28.41 -18.75
CA ARG A 294 -45.99 28.91 -18.57
C ARG A 294 -45.59 28.92 -17.11
N LEU A 295 -44.45 28.33 -16.80
CA LEU A 295 -43.73 28.42 -15.52
C LEU A 295 -42.46 29.23 -15.74
N LEU A 296 -42.21 30.25 -14.92
CA LEU A 296 -41.00 31.08 -14.96
C LEU A 296 -40.31 31.12 -13.60
N ALA A 297 -39.02 30.80 -13.56
CA ALA A 297 -38.19 30.97 -12.37
C ALA A 297 -37.90 32.47 -12.17
N THR A 298 -38.23 33.02 -11.00
CA THR A 298 -37.94 34.43 -10.69
C THR A 298 -36.55 34.65 -10.10
N GLY A 299 -35.93 33.58 -9.57
CA GLY A 299 -34.64 33.66 -8.90
C GLY A 299 -34.69 34.24 -7.48
N VAL A 300 -35.84 34.23 -6.81
CA VAL A 300 -35.99 34.78 -5.45
C VAL A 300 -35.04 34.14 -4.41
N PHE A 301 -34.65 32.88 -4.62
CA PHE A 301 -33.71 32.15 -3.74
C PHE A 301 -32.27 32.13 -4.29
N ASN A 302 -32.01 32.85 -5.38
CA ASN A 302 -30.65 33.02 -5.85
C ASN A 302 -29.89 33.90 -4.86
N SER A 303 -28.80 33.38 -4.29
CA SER A 303 -27.98 34.09 -3.33
C SER A 303 -27.19 35.25 -3.94
N ASP A 304 -26.97 35.23 -5.26
CA ASP A 304 -26.27 36.30 -6.00
C ASP A 304 -26.88 36.49 -7.41
N PRO A 305 -28.09 37.07 -7.50
CA PRO A 305 -28.81 37.21 -8.77
C PRO A 305 -28.18 38.24 -9.72
N LEU A 306 -27.38 39.17 -9.19
CA LEU A 306 -26.71 40.20 -10.00
C LEU A 306 -25.49 39.63 -10.72
N ARG A 307 -24.69 38.81 -10.05
CA ARG A 307 -23.46 38.25 -10.63
C ARG A 307 -23.68 36.88 -11.26
N ASN A 308 -24.67 36.11 -10.79
CA ASN A 308 -25.00 34.80 -11.33
C ASN A 308 -26.49 34.67 -11.69
N PRO A 309 -27.01 35.46 -12.65
CA PRO A 309 -28.42 35.38 -13.05
C PRO A 309 -28.80 34.03 -13.67
N ALA A 310 -27.80 33.25 -14.13
CA ALA A 310 -27.98 31.93 -14.73
C ALA A 310 -28.23 30.81 -13.70
N SER A 311 -28.02 31.06 -12.39
CA SER A 311 -28.33 30.09 -11.34
C SER A 311 -29.79 30.14 -10.85
N ARG A 312 -30.62 31.05 -11.37
CA ARG A 312 -32.05 31.09 -11.01
C ARG A 312 -32.71 29.75 -11.35
N SER A 313 -33.34 29.13 -10.37
CA SER A 313 -33.99 27.82 -10.47
C SER A 313 -35.44 27.90 -10.00
N MET A 314 -36.24 26.88 -10.35
CA MET A 314 -37.55 26.70 -9.74
C MET A 314 -37.40 25.80 -8.50
N PRO A 315 -38.10 26.08 -7.39
CA PRO A 315 -38.23 25.11 -6.31
C PRO A 315 -38.87 23.84 -6.82
N GLY A 316 -38.31 22.69 -6.45
CA GLY A 316 -38.71 21.44 -7.07
C GLY A 316 -37.63 20.39 -7.00
N ALA A 317 -37.77 19.38 -7.84
CA ALA A 317 -36.77 18.34 -8.03
C ALA A 317 -36.79 17.85 -9.48
N MET A 318 -35.66 17.28 -9.89
CA MET A 318 -35.47 16.62 -11.17
C MET A 318 -34.83 15.26 -10.90
N VAL A 319 -35.33 14.21 -11.56
CA VAL A 319 -34.76 12.87 -11.43
C VAL A 319 -34.56 12.24 -12.81
N GLN A 320 -33.49 11.46 -12.96
CA GLN A 320 -33.28 10.62 -14.12
C GLN A 320 -33.92 9.23 -13.89
N LEU A 321 -34.74 8.79 -14.84
CA LEU A 321 -35.39 7.49 -14.79
C LEU A 321 -34.48 6.38 -15.34
N THR A 322 -34.65 5.17 -14.80
CA THR A 322 -34.07 3.92 -15.31
C THR A 322 -34.97 3.28 -16.36
N ASN A 323 -35.12 3.96 -17.49
CA ASN A 323 -36.16 3.71 -18.48
C ASN A 323 -35.65 3.22 -19.84
N LEU A 324 -34.37 2.84 -19.94
CA LEU A 324 -33.82 2.23 -21.14
C LEU A 324 -34.21 0.75 -21.27
N GLU A 325 -34.31 0.28 -22.50
CA GLU A 325 -34.35 -1.14 -22.81
C GLU A 325 -33.00 -1.79 -22.45
N THR A 326 -33.07 -2.95 -21.78
CA THR A 326 -31.90 -3.70 -21.32
C THR A 326 -32.02 -5.17 -21.73
N PRO A 327 -30.90 -5.85 -22.06
CA PRO A 327 -29.53 -5.33 -22.08
C PRO A 327 -29.24 -4.43 -23.30
N ASN A 328 -28.33 -3.47 -23.13
CA ASN A 328 -27.74 -2.69 -24.22
C ASN A 328 -26.21 -2.83 -24.20
N LYS A 329 -25.51 -2.44 -25.27
CA LYS A 329 -24.09 -2.76 -25.47
C LYS A 329 -23.14 -2.04 -24.50
N ASN A 330 -23.64 -1.01 -23.80
CA ASN A 330 -22.88 -0.23 -22.83
C ASN A 330 -23.39 -0.41 -21.39
N ASN A 331 -24.34 -1.34 -21.15
CA ASN A 331 -24.95 -1.61 -19.84
C ASN A 331 -25.53 -0.37 -19.13
N LEU A 332 -26.02 0.61 -19.88
CA LEU A 332 -26.63 1.82 -19.31
C LEU A 332 -28.06 1.52 -18.83
N ALA A 333 -28.40 1.92 -17.61
CA ALA A 333 -29.78 1.80 -17.10
C ALA A 333 -30.64 3.03 -17.45
N SER A 334 -30.00 4.18 -17.64
CA SER A 334 -30.61 5.48 -17.93
C SER A 334 -29.85 6.17 -19.07
N ALA A 335 -30.38 7.28 -19.60
CA ALA A 335 -29.69 8.03 -20.64
C ALA A 335 -28.40 8.72 -20.13
N LEU A 336 -28.29 8.95 -18.82
CA LEU A 336 -27.07 9.43 -18.17
C LEU A 336 -26.23 8.23 -17.68
N THR A 337 -25.17 8.49 -16.92
CA THR A 337 -24.42 7.42 -16.23
C THR A 337 -24.78 7.38 -14.75
N ALA A 338 -24.51 6.26 -14.10
CA ALA A 338 -24.85 6.06 -12.69
C ALA A 338 -24.29 7.16 -11.77
N GLU A 339 -23.12 7.72 -12.07
CA GLU A 339 -22.56 8.84 -11.30
C GLU A 339 -23.36 10.12 -11.51
N LEU A 340 -23.73 10.46 -12.76
CA LEU A 340 -24.50 11.66 -13.06
C LEU A 340 -25.95 11.56 -12.57
N ASP A 341 -26.54 10.37 -12.57
CA ASP A 341 -27.85 10.11 -11.96
C ASP A 341 -27.87 10.56 -10.50
N LEU A 342 -26.82 10.22 -9.74
CA LEU A 342 -26.69 10.63 -8.34
C LEU A 342 -26.62 12.16 -8.19
N PHE A 343 -25.83 12.84 -9.03
CA PHE A 343 -25.74 14.30 -9.00
C PHE A 343 -27.07 14.98 -9.35
N VAL A 344 -27.79 14.47 -10.36
CA VAL A 344 -29.09 15.00 -10.78
C VAL A 344 -30.14 14.79 -9.70
N ASN A 345 -30.28 13.57 -9.20
CA ASN A 345 -31.30 13.20 -8.23
C ASN A 345 -31.12 13.92 -6.88
N ASN A 346 -29.88 14.28 -6.52
CA ASN A 346 -29.56 15.00 -5.29
C ASN A 346 -29.55 16.55 -5.44
N LEU A 347 -29.80 17.12 -6.62
CA LEU A 347 -29.67 18.57 -6.85
C LEU A 347 -30.60 19.41 -5.95
N GLY A 348 -31.76 18.86 -5.56
CA GLY A 348 -32.69 19.51 -4.61
C GLY A 348 -33.40 20.76 -5.13
N GLU A 349 -33.25 21.07 -6.42
CA GLU A 349 -33.91 22.15 -7.15
C GLU A 349 -34.16 21.74 -8.60
N LEU A 350 -34.99 22.51 -9.31
CA LEU A 350 -35.24 22.31 -10.73
C LEU A 350 -34.44 23.35 -11.55
N PRO A 351 -33.35 22.94 -12.24
CA PRO A 351 -32.42 23.84 -12.93
C PRO A 351 -32.99 24.31 -14.28
N LEU A 352 -34.12 25.01 -14.23
CA LEU A 352 -34.88 25.45 -15.40
C LEU A 352 -35.34 26.90 -15.24
N HIS A 353 -35.04 27.73 -16.22
CA HIS A 353 -35.47 29.14 -16.26
C HIS A 353 -36.95 29.29 -16.61
N ARG A 354 -37.46 28.42 -17.49
CA ARG A 354 -38.80 28.49 -18.07
C ARG A 354 -39.27 27.11 -18.53
N ALA A 355 -40.55 26.81 -18.33
CA ALA A 355 -41.23 25.70 -19.00
C ALA A 355 -42.57 26.19 -19.51
N ASP A 356 -42.81 26.09 -20.82
CA ASP A 356 -44.15 26.28 -21.38
C ASP A 356 -44.76 24.93 -21.69
N LEU A 357 -45.66 24.48 -20.82
CA LEU A 357 -46.29 23.17 -20.90
C LEU A 357 -47.56 23.26 -21.73
N SER A 358 -47.77 22.34 -22.66
CA SER A 358 -48.95 22.36 -23.53
C SER A 358 -49.47 20.96 -23.84
N GLY A 359 -50.69 20.87 -24.38
CA GLY A 359 -51.21 19.62 -24.94
C GLY A 359 -50.46 19.16 -26.20
N TYR A 360 -49.58 20.00 -26.75
CA TYR A 360 -48.71 19.71 -27.91
C TYR A 360 -47.26 19.45 -27.52
N GLY A 361 -46.93 19.44 -26.22
CA GLY A 361 -45.58 19.24 -25.69
C GLY A 361 -44.93 20.50 -25.12
N LEU A 362 -43.74 20.32 -24.53
CA LEU A 362 -42.96 21.36 -23.87
C LEU A 362 -42.26 22.26 -24.88
N SER A 363 -42.27 23.56 -24.62
CA SER A 363 -41.30 24.49 -25.17
C SER A 363 -40.44 25.08 -24.05
N THR A 364 -39.13 24.92 -24.14
CA THR A 364 -38.17 25.53 -23.21
C THR A 364 -36.85 25.82 -23.89
N PHE A 365 -36.29 27.00 -23.57
CA PHE A 365 -34.93 27.39 -23.89
C PHE A 365 -34.31 27.88 -22.59
N SER A 366 -33.55 27.01 -21.95
CA SER A 366 -32.99 27.26 -20.62
C SER A 366 -31.52 26.88 -20.63
N ASP A 367 -30.64 27.83 -20.30
CA ASP A 367 -29.22 27.61 -20.06
C ASP A 367 -28.91 27.97 -18.61
N TRP A 368 -29.07 26.99 -17.72
CA TRP A 368 -28.88 27.13 -16.28
C TRP A 368 -27.44 26.81 -15.90
N HIS A 369 -26.85 27.63 -15.02
CA HIS A 369 -25.46 27.49 -14.57
C HIS A 369 -25.30 27.83 -13.10
N ARG A 370 -24.40 27.13 -12.42
CA ARG A 370 -24.05 27.40 -11.03
C ARG A 370 -22.59 27.04 -10.77
N ASP A 371 -21.89 27.87 -10.01
CA ASP A 371 -20.55 27.53 -9.54
C ASP A 371 -20.62 26.87 -8.16
N VAL A 372 -20.24 25.59 -8.12
CA VAL A 372 -20.13 24.79 -6.90
C VAL A 372 -18.82 24.00 -6.93
N PRO A 373 -18.25 23.65 -5.76
CA PRO A 373 -17.06 22.79 -5.69
C PRO A 373 -17.35 21.39 -6.26
N THR A 374 -18.45 20.79 -5.82
CA THR A 374 -18.95 19.49 -6.27
C THR A 374 -20.46 19.55 -6.43
N GLY A 375 -20.98 19.14 -7.58
CA GLY A 375 -22.41 19.19 -7.92
C GLY A 375 -22.69 19.39 -9.41
N ILE A 376 -23.96 19.53 -9.79
CA ILE A 376 -24.35 19.96 -11.15
C ILE A 376 -24.00 21.44 -11.32
N THR A 377 -23.26 21.75 -12.39
CA THR A 377 -22.79 23.11 -12.72
C THR A 377 -23.48 23.70 -13.93
N LYS A 378 -23.98 22.86 -14.85
CA LYS A 378 -24.70 23.31 -16.03
C LYS A 378 -25.82 22.35 -16.41
N VAL A 379 -26.99 22.91 -16.70
CA VAL A 379 -28.11 22.20 -17.33
C VAL A 379 -28.67 23.08 -18.44
N ARG A 380 -28.67 22.56 -19.67
CA ARG A 380 -29.25 23.24 -20.83
C ARG A 380 -30.29 22.37 -21.50
N PHE A 381 -31.44 22.96 -21.82
CA PHE A 381 -32.48 22.32 -22.63
C PHE A 381 -32.95 23.29 -23.71
N ASP A 382 -32.87 22.82 -24.97
CA ASP A 382 -33.43 23.49 -26.14
C ASP A 382 -34.50 22.56 -26.74
N VAL A 383 -35.75 22.75 -26.30
CA VAL A 383 -36.90 21.92 -26.65
C VAL A 383 -37.97 22.80 -27.27
N LEU A 384 -38.53 22.35 -28.40
CA LEU A 384 -39.64 23.01 -29.06
C LEU A 384 -40.75 21.99 -29.32
N ASN A 385 -41.95 22.26 -28.82
CA ASN A 385 -43.14 21.40 -28.93
C ASN A 385 -42.83 19.91 -28.69
N GLY A 386 -42.15 19.63 -27.57
CA GLY A 386 -41.81 18.28 -27.14
C GLY A 386 -40.71 17.57 -27.93
N ARG A 387 -40.04 18.26 -28.86
CA ARG A 387 -38.85 17.74 -29.54
C ARG A 387 -37.58 18.41 -29.06
N THR A 388 -36.65 17.60 -28.57
CA THR A 388 -35.33 18.07 -28.13
C THR A 388 -34.42 18.31 -29.32
N SER A 389 -33.81 19.48 -29.37
CA SER A 389 -32.73 19.81 -30.32
C SER A 389 -31.36 19.68 -29.68
N TYR A 390 -31.25 20.11 -28.42
CA TYR A 390 -30.01 20.10 -27.67
C TYR A 390 -30.29 19.93 -26.16
N GLU A 391 -29.52 19.08 -25.51
CA GLU A 391 -29.45 18.94 -24.06
C GLU A 391 -28.00 18.89 -23.61
N VAL A 392 -27.69 19.54 -22.48
CA VAL A 392 -26.39 19.42 -21.81
C VAL A 392 -26.61 19.27 -20.32
N ILE A 393 -26.00 18.26 -19.71
CA ILE A 393 -25.89 18.11 -18.26
C ILE A 393 -24.41 17.98 -17.91
N GLN A 394 -23.92 18.89 -17.05
CA GLN A 394 -22.55 18.88 -16.57
C GLN A 394 -22.51 18.79 -15.05
N ALA A 395 -21.69 17.86 -14.56
CA ALA A 395 -21.31 17.77 -13.16
C ALA A 395 -19.84 18.17 -13.00
N LYS A 396 -19.52 18.82 -11.88
CA LYS A 396 -18.16 19.11 -11.41
C LYS A 396 -17.92 18.38 -10.09
N THR A 397 -16.71 17.89 -9.88
CA THR A 397 -16.25 17.35 -8.59
C THR A 397 -14.74 17.49 -8.47
N THR A 398 -14.16 17.03 -7.37
CA THR A 398 -12.72 17.01 -7.12
C THR A 398 -12.17 15.59 -7.27
N LEU A 399 -11.06 15.47 -8.01
CA LEU A 399 -10.22 14.28 -8.06
C LEU A 399 -9.18 14.35 -6.94
N ALA A 400 -9.30 13.46 -5.96
CA ALA A 400 -8.31 13.27 -4.90
C ALA A 400 -7.00 12.69 -5.45
N PHE A 401 -5.88 13.16 -4.89
CA PHE A 401 -4.51 12.76 -5.26
C PHE A 401 -4.20 12.99 -6.74
N PRO A 402 -4.69 14.12 -7.29
CA PRO A 402 -3.82 15.28 -7.23
C PRO A 402 -4.49 16.60 -6.77
N LEU A 403 -5.71 16.52 -6.23
CA LEU A 403 -6.52 17.66 -5.79
C LEU A 403 -6.80 18.67 -6.91
N CYS A 404 -7.39 18.21 -8.01
CA CYS A 404 -7.89 19.07 -9.09
C CYS A 404 -9.41 18.97 -9.24
N SER A 405 -10.02 19.98 -9.85
CA SER A 405 -11.41 19.94 -10.28
C SER A 405 -11.53 19.19 -11.59
N VAL A 406 -12.53 18.30 -11.67
CA VAL A 406 -12.88 17.54 -12.87
C VAL A 406 -14.33 17.78 -13.22
N VAL A 407 -14.65 17.76 -14.51
CA VAL A 407 -16.02 17.88 -15.03
C VAL A 407 -16.37 16.70 -15.91
N ARG A 408 -17.62 16.28 -15.88
CA ARG A 408 -18.19 15.33 -16.83
C ARG A 408 -19.43 15.93 -17.44
N THR A 409 -19.49 15.94 -18.76
CA THR A 409 -20.56 16.54 -19.54
C THR A 409 -21.18 15.47 -20.44
N ILE A 410 -22.50 15.29 -20.33
CA ILE A 410 -23.29 14.53 -21.29
C ILE A 410 -24.07 15.51 -22.14
N ILE A 411 -23.99 15.32 -23.46
CA ILE A 411 -24.63 16.16 -24.46
C ILE A 411 -25.50 15.28 -25.34
N PHE A 412 -26.74 15.70 -25.55
CA PHE A 412 -27.60 15.15 -26.58
C PHE A 412 -27.80 16.20 -27.67
N GLU A 413 -27.43 15.86 -28.90
CA GLU A 413 -27.53 16.78 -30.05
C GLU A 413 -28.31 16.13 -31.18
N ARG A 414 -29.35 16.80 -31.65
CA ARG A 414 -30.02 16.43 -32.89
C ARG A 414 -29.26 16.97 -34.10
N ARG A 415 -28.95 16.08 -35.05
CA ARG A 415 -28.38 16.45 -36.36
C ARG A 415 -29.49 16.67 -37.40
N ASN A 416 -29.13 17.30 -38.52
CA ASN A 416 -30.03 17.53 -39.67
C ASN A 416 -30.65 16.25 -40.26
N SER A 417 -30.05 15.08 -40.01
CA SER A 417 -30.61 13.77 -40.37
C SER A 417 -31.80 13.33 -39.49
N GLY A 418 -32.16 14.10 -38.46
CA GLY A 418 -33.18 13.75 -37.49
C GLY A 418 -32.68 12.87 -36.33
N LYS A 419 -31.49 12.26 -36.47
CA LYS A 419 -30.86 11.45 -35.43
C LYS A 419 -30.43 12.28 -34.23
N VAL A 420 -30.56 11.71 -33.04
CA VAL A 420 -30.03 12.27 -31.79
C VAL A 420 -28.75 11.51 -31.43
N LEU A 421 -27.68 12.25 -31.17
CA LEU A 421 -26.40 11.70 -30.74
C LEU A 421 -26.18 11.97 -29.25
N ARG A 422 -25.74 10.97 -28.50
CA ARG A 422 -25.26 11.11 -27.12
C ARG A 422 -23.75 11.15 -27.09
N PHE A 423 -23.19 12.27 -26.63
CA PHE A 423 -21.78 12.43 -26.34
C PHE A 423 -21.57 12.42 -24.83
N ASP A 424 -20.59 11.67 -24.37
CA ASP A 424 -20.18 11.64 -22.97
C ASP A 424 -18.69 11.94 -22.92
N SER A 425 -18.31 13.04 -22.27
CA SER A 425 -16.91 13.44 -22.19
C SER A 425 -16.07 12.51 -21.34
N GLY A 426 -16.69 11.69 -20.47
CA GLY A 426 -16.00 11.14 -19.30
C GLY A 426 -15.57 12.25 -18.35
N TRP A 427 -14.80 11.91 -17.32
CA TRP A 427 -14.22 12.91 -16.43
C TRP A 427 -13.02 13.59 -17.10
N GLN A 428 -13.05 14.92 -17.15
CA GLN A 428 -12.00 15.76 -17.74
C GLN A 428 -11.49 16.74 -16.68
N ALA A 429 -10.18 16.86 -16.52
CA ALA A 429 -9.59 17.83 -15.62
C ALA A 429 -9.78 19.26 -16.12
N VAL A 430 -10.15 20.17 -15.22
CA VAL A 430 -10.35 21.59 -15.53
C VAL A 430 -9.08 22.39 -15.25
N ASN A 431 -8.33 21.98 -14.24
CA ASN A 431 -7.10 22.61 -13.79
C ASN A 431 -6.05 21.55 -13.44
N ASP A 432 -4.80 22.00 -13.33
CA ASP A 432 -3.71 21.14 -12.89
C ASP A 432 -3.87 20.73 -11.42
N GLY A 433 -3.36 19.55 -11.09
CA GLY A 433 -3.36 19.00 -9.76
C GLY A 433 -2.19 19.50 -8.95
N GLU A 434 -2.35 20.65 -8.31
CA GLU A 434 -1.32 21.28 -7.49
C GLU A 434 -1.30 20.78 -6.04
N PHE A 435 -2.02 19.69 -5.71
CA PHE A 435 -2.10 19.13 -4.36
C PHE A 435 -2.47 20.17 -3.30
N LYS A 436 -3.29 21.16 -3.66
CA LYS A 436 -3.77 22.23 -2.79
C LYS A 436 -5.22 22.56 -3.12
N LEU A 437 -6.03 22.81 -2.10
CA LEU A 437 -7.37 23.35 -2.27
C LEU A 437 -7.47 24.71 -1.58
N VAL A 438 -7.93 25.69 -2.34
CA VAL A 438 -8.11 27.08 -1.90
C VAL A 438 -9.58 27.42 -2.00
N PHE A 439 -10.18 27.77 -0.88
CA PHE A 439 -11.56 28.20 -0.73
C PHE A 439 -11.62 29.70 -0.41
N GLN A 440 -12.80 30.31 -0.58
CA GLN A 440 -13.03 31.68 -0.15
C GLN A 440 -12.84 31.84 1.38
N ASP A 441 -13.32 30.84 2.14
CA ASP A 441 -13.02 30.72 3.56
C ASP A 441 -11.64 30.09 3.73
N THR A 442 -10.64 30.95 3.95
CA THR A 442 -9.23 30.55 4.07
C THR A 442 -8.96 29.56 5.21
N THR A 443 -9.85 29.44 6.20
CA THR A 443 -9.71 28.46 7.30
C THR A 443 -9.88 27.01 6.83
N LYS A 444 -10.47 26.81 5.63
CA LYS A 444 -10.66 25.49 5.00
C LYS A 444 -9.54 25.11 4.04
N ASN A 445 -8.59 26.01 3.78
CA ASN A 445 -7.49 25.75 2.85
C ASN A 445 -6.56 24.68 3.41
N PHE A 446 -6.11 23.78 2.55
CA PHE A 446 -5.08 22.83 2.91
C PHE A 446 -4.28 22.41 1.68
N GLU A 447 -3.08 21.93 1.91
CA GLU A 447 -2.18 21.42 0.87
C GLU A 447 -1.41 20.22 1.40
N PHE A 448 -0.90 19.41 0.46
CA PHE A 448 0.10 18.40 0.77
C PHE A 448 1.48 19.06 0.87
N GLU A 449 2.32 18.54 1.77
CA GLU A 449 3.76 18.78 1.71
C GLU A 449 4.32 17.94 0.56
N LYS A 450 4.88 18.60 -0.47
CA LYS A 450 5.00 17.96 -1.80
C LYS A 450 6.35 17.32 -2.10
N GLY A 451 7.34 17.45 -1.22
CA GLY A 451 8.66 16.89 -1.48
C GLY A 451 9.30 17.50 -2.73
N VAL A 452 9.68 16.63 -3.67
CA VAL A 452 10.21 16.97 -5.01
C VAL A 452 9.12 17.15 -6.08
N VAL A 453 7.86 16.80 -5.75
CA VAL A 453 6.73 16.88 -6.67
C VAL A 453 6.14 18.27 -6.61
N GLN A 454 5.91 18.92 -7.75
CA GLN A 454 5.34 20.26 -7.78
C GLN A 454 3.84 20.25 -8.08
N ALA A 455 3.44 19.49 -9.10
CA ALA A 455 2.06 19.34 -9.55
C ALA A 455 1.92 18.15 -10.52
N PHE A 456 0.70 17.67 -10.73
CA PHE A 456 0.36 16.86 -11.90
C PHE A 456 -0.30 17.75 -12.96
N ARG A 457 0.31 17.83 -14.14
CA ARG A 457 -0.15 18.61 -15.29
C ARG A 457 -0.81 17.69 -16.32
N ASN A 458 -1.62 18.26 -17.22
CA ASN A 458 -2.19 17.53 -18.37
C ASN A 458 -2.87 16.19 -17.97
N ILE A 459 -3.65 16.25 -16.88
CA ILE A 459 -4.38 15.10 -16.33
C ILE A 459 -5.43 14.67 -17.35
N ARG A 460 -5.39 13.40 -17.74
CA ARG A 460 -6.14 12.86 -18.89
C ARG A 460 -6.54 11.40 -18.67
N ARG A 461 -7.43 10.92 -19.53
CA ARG A 461 -7.94 9.54 -19.55
C ARG A 461 -8.39 9.04 -18.17
N ILE A 462 -9.21 9.84 -17.48
CA ILE A 462 -9.77 9.50 -16.17
C ILE A 462 -10.84 8.43 -16.35
N ARG A 463 -10.57 7.21 -15.91
CA ARG A 463 -11.42 6.02 -16.04
C ARG A 463 -11.99 5.61 -14.70
N VAL A 464 -13.32 5.47 -14.63
CA VAL A 464 -14.00 4.92 -13.45
C VAL A 464 -13.73 3.43 -13.36
N LEU A 465 -13.30 2.96 -12.18
CA LEU A 465 -13.08 1.53 -11.93
C LEU A 465 -14.40 0.84 -11.55
N SER A 466 -14.47 -0.47 -11.80
CA SER A 466 -15.62 -1.29 -11.40
C SER A 466 -15.69 -1.55 -9.89
N ASP A 467 -14.68 -1.10 -9.14
CA ASP A 467 -14.67 -1.16 -7.68
C ASP A 467 -15.87 -0.41 -7.09
N PRO A 468 -16.47 -0.91 -6.00
CA PRO A 468 -17.60 -0.26 -5.36
C PRO A 468 -17.22 1.12 -4.81
N GLN A 469 -18.20 2.02 -4.75
CA GLN A 469 -18.05 3.32 -4.11
C GLN A 469 -17.64 3.15 -2.63
N LEU A 470 -16.63 3.91 -2.21
CA LEU A 470 -16.16 3.99 -0.83
C LEU A 470 -17.06 4.95 -0.05
N LYS A 471 -17.95 4.39 0.77
CA LYS A 471 -18.84 5.16 1.65
C LYS A 471 -18.16 5.46 2.98
N LEU A 472 -17.88 6.73 3.23
CA LEU A 472 -17.27 7.25 4.47
C LEU A 472 -18.32 7.99 5.31
N SER A 473 -17.98 8.44 6.51
CA SER A 473 -18.93 9.03 7.46
C SER A 473 -19.65 10.28 6.92
N ARG A 474 -18.99 11.04 6.03
CA ARG A 474 -19.49 12.33 5.51
C ARG A 474 -19.30 12.53 4.00
N SER A 475 -18.88 11.48 3.28
CA SER A 475 -18.62 11.54 1.83
C SER A 475 -18.60 10.15 1.20
N SER A 476 -18.92 10.08 -0.09
CA SER A 476 -18.77 8.86 -0.90
C SER A 476 -17.78 9.12 -2.05
N TRP A 477 -16.88 8.18 -2.31
CA TRP A 477 -15.81 8.32 -3.29
C TRP A 477 -15.81 7.16 -4.28
N GLN A 478 -15.69 7.47 -5.57
CA GLN A 478 -15.55 6.46 -6.63
C GLN A 478 -14.06 6.33 -7.01
N PRO A 479 -13.48 5.12 -6.94
CA PRO A 479 -12.12 4.88 -7.43
C PRO A 479 -12.00 5.09 -8.95
N VAL A 480 -10.91 5.74 -9.35
CA VAL A 480 -10.57 5.99 -10.76
C VAL A 480 -9.08 5.73 -11.03
N LYS A 481 -8.72 5.56 -12.30
CA LYS A 481 -7.35 5.66 -12.79
C LYS A 481 -7.21 6.83 -13.76
N PHE A 482 -6.07 7.48 -13.77
CA PHE A 482 -5.79 8.58 -14.69
C PHE A 482 -4.34 8.56 -15.15
N ASP A 483 -4.09 9.20 -16.29
CA ASP A 483 -2.75 9.49 -16.78
C ASP A 483 -2.48 10.98 -16.56
N ALA A 484 -1.22 11.37 -16.35
CA ALA A 484 -0.84 12.77 -16.19
C ALA A 484 0.65 12.96 -16.52
N ASP A 485 1.12 14.20 -16.50
CA ASP A 485 2.54 14.51 -16.56
C ASP A 485 2.95 15.09 -15.19
N ALA A 486 3.71 14.33 -14.41
CA ALA A 486 4.22 14.73 -13.11
C ALA A 486 5.30 15.80 -13.29
N HIS A 487 5.08 16.97 -12.72
CA HIS A 487 6.07 18.05 -12.68
C HIS A 487 6.95 17.88 -11.45
N LEU A 488 8.23 17.60 -11.68
CA LEU A 488 9.23 17.30 -10.66
C LEU A 488 10.39 18.29 -10.69
N GLU A 489 11.03 18.46 -9.55
CA GLU A 489 12.26 19.23 -9.42
C GLU A 489 13.47 18.50 -10.03
N SER A 490 14.35 19.26 -10.70
CA SER A 490 15.68 18.81 -11.15
C SER A 490 15.69 17.47 -11.91
N VAL A 491 14.77 17.27 -12.84
CA VAL A 491 14.72 16.08 -13.71
C VAL A 491 15.95 16.02 -14.61
N VAL A 492 16.67 14.89 -14.56
CA VAL A 492 17.88 14.60 -15.34
C VAL A 492 17.54 13.73 -16.56
N ALA A 493 16.62 12.76 -16.42
CA ALA A 493 16.21 11.87 -17.50
C ALA A 493 14.79 11.31 -17.26
N GLY A 494 14.16 10.78 -18.31
CA GLY A 494 12.79 10.23 -18.25
C GLY A 494 11.68 11.28 -18.43
N GLY A 495 12.04 12.55 -18.59
CA GLY A 495 11.11 13.64 -18.84
C GLY A 495 11.75 14.82 -19.58
N ALA A 496 10.94 15.80 -19.95
CA ALA A 496 11.38 17.03 -20.60
C ALA A 496 10.83 18.25 -19.86
N ALA A 497 11.66 19.27 -19.65
CA ALA A 497 11.30 20.49 -18.92
C ALA A 497 10.65 20.23 -17.53
N GLY A 498 11.15 19.22 -16.80
CA GLY A 498 10.61 18.83 -15.49
C GLY A 498 9.33 17.99 -15.53
N LEU A 499 8.75 17.72 -16.70
CA LEU A 499 7.53 16.94 -16.86
C LEU A 499 7.86 15.49 -17.22
N VAL A 500 7.35 14.56 -16.41
CA VAL A 500 7.52 13.11 -16.58
C VAL A 500 6.15 12.45 -16.74
N PRO A 501 5.88 11.73 -17.83
CA PRO A 501 4.59 11.07 -18.02
C PRO A 501 4.38 9.94 -16.99
N ILE A 502 3.19 9.90 -16.41
CA ILE A 502 2.70 8.84 -15.53
C ILE A 502 1.40 8.24 -16.08
N TYR A 503 1.22 6.94 -15.91
CA TYR A 503 0.11 6.18 -16.48
C TYR A 503 -0.61 5.38 -15.41
N ASP A 504 -1.93 5.22 -15.57
CA ASP A 504 -2.77 4.39 -14.69
C ASP A 504 -2.64 4.72 -13.20
N HIS A 505 -2.35 5.98 -12.87
CA HIS A 505 -2.20 6.45 -11.52
C HIS A 505 -3.56 6.41 -10.79
N PRO A 506 -3.64 5.86 -9.57
CA PRO A 506 -4.90 5.78 -8.85
C PRO A 506 -5.33 7.17 -8.35
N GLY A 507 -6.64 7.41 -8.37
CA GLY A 507 -7.29 8.58 -7.78
C GLY A 507 -8.70 8.26 -7.34
N TYR A 508 -9.38 9.23 -6.73
CA TYR A 508 -10.76 9.06 -6.27
C TYR A 508 -11.56 10.32 -6.54
N ILE A 509 -12.76 10.19 -7.11
CA ILE A 509 -13.67 11.31 -7.32
C ILE A 509 -14.75 11.33 -6.25
N GLN A 510 -15.04 12.50 -5.67
CA GLN A 510 -16.13 12.61 -4.70
C GLN A 510 -17.47 12.57 -5.43
N ILE A 511 -18.35 11.65 -5.05
CA ILE A 511 -19.71 11.56 -5.62
C ILE A 511 -20.74 12.16 -4.66
N GLU A 512 -20.49 12.09 -3.34
CA GLU A 512 -21.36 12.71 -2.32
C GLU A 512 -20.51 13.41 -1.24
N PRO A 513 -21.01 14.52 -0.65
CA PRO A 513 -22.26 15.21 -0.96
C PRO A 513 -22.13 16.13 -2.19
N THR A 514 -23.27 16.51 -2.78
CA THR A 514 -23.35 17.28 -4.05
C THR A 514 -23.88 18.72 -3.87
N ASN A 515 -24.22 19.11 -2.63
CA ASN A 515 -24.84 20.39 -2.28
C ASN A 515 -24.00 21.16 -1.24
N SER A 516 -24.60 22.00 -0.40
CA SER A 516 -23.90 22.70 0.68
C SER A 516 -23.09 21.73 1.57
N GLY A 517 -21.81 22.02 1.80
CA GLY A 517 -20.90 21.12 2.49
C GLY A 517 -20.23 20.09 1.57
N SER A 518 -20.29 20.27 0.25
CA SER A 518 -19.61 19.42 -0.73
C SER A 518 -18.12 19.69 -0.88
N GLU A 519 -17.59 20.73 -0.22
CA GLU A 519 -16.15 21.04 -0.20
C GLU A 519 -15.32 19.83 0.27
N VAL A 520 -14.31 19.45 -0.52
CA VAL A 520 -13.32 18.47 -0.06
C VAL A 520 -12.47 19.13 1.02
N THR A 521 -12.50 18.61 2.24
CA THR A 521 -11.71 19.12 3.37
C THR A 521 -10.55 18.17 3.69
N GLN A 522 -9.54 18.66 4.41
CA GLN A 522 -8.42 17.83 4.89
C GLN A 522 -8.91 16.59 5.65
N GLY A 523 -9.91 16.75 6.52
CA GLY A 523 -10.48 15.64 7.28
C GLY A 523 -11.09 14.53 6.41
N ARG A 524 -11.70 14.88 5.27
CA ARG A 524 -12.23 13.88 4.31
C ARG A 524 -11.12 13.13 3.58
N ILE A 525 -10.02 13.82 3.23
CA ILE A 525 -8.86 13.18 2.60
C ILE A 525 -8.16 12.24 3.58
N VAL A 526 -8.01 12.65 4.84
CA VAL A 526 -7.48 11.81 5.92
C VAL A 526 -8.37 10.58 6.14
N GLU A 527 -9.69 10.76 6.23
CA GLU A 527 -10.63 9.63 6.36
C GLU A 527 -10.56 8.68 5.16
N LEU A 528 -10.41 9.21 3.95
CA LEU A 528 -10.23 8.44 2.72
C LEU A 528 -8.92 7.62 2.76
N LEU A 529 -7.79 8.23 3.10
CA LEU A 529 -6.50 7.54 3.23
C LEU A 529 -6.55 6.43 4.28
N LYS A 530 -7.13 6.69 5.46
CA LYS A 530 -7.33 5.69 6.51
C LYS A 530 -8.20 4.52 6.06
N HIS A 531 -9.26 4.79 5.31
CA HIS A 531 -10.14 3.75 4.79
C HIS A 531 -9.46 2.91 3.70
N VAL A 532 -8.66 3.54 2.83
CA VAL A 532 -7.86 2.83 1.82
C VAL A 532 -6.77 1.97 2.48
N GLY A 533 -6.24 2.40 3.63
CA GLY A 533 -5.33 1.63 4.47
C GLY A 533 -3.90 1.49 3.92
N LYS A 534 -3.56 2.24 2.87
CA LYS A 534 -2.24 2.29 2.25
C LYS A 534 -2.04 3.62 1.53
N ALA A 535 -0.78 3.99 1.31
CA ALA A 535 -0.43 5.15 0.50
C ALA A 535 -1.02 5.04 -0.92
N VAL A 536 -1.57 6.15 -1.43
CA VAL A 536 -2.22 6.24 -2.74
C VAL A 536 -1.24 6.82 -3.74
N GLY A 537 -0.87 6.03 -4.74
CA GLY A 537 0.13 6.44 -5.71
C GLY A 537 0.38 5.41 -6.79
N GLY A 538 1.23 5.77 -7.73
CA GLY A 538 1.56 4.96 -8.90
C GLY A 538 3.04 5.03 -9.23
N GLY A 539 3.45 4.15 -10.15
CA GLY A 539 4.82 4.08 -10.62
C GLY A 539 5.20 5.29 -11.47
N ILE A 540 6.48 5.62 -11.43
CA ILE A 540 7.11 6.60 -12.31
C ILE A 540 8.48 6.05 -12.72
N ASP A 541 8.97 6.41 -13.91
CA ASP A 541 10.31 6.04 -14.38
C ASP A 541 11.04 7.30 -14.83
N CYS A 542 11.84 7.86 -13.94
CA CYS A 542 12.68 9.01 -14.24
C CYS A 542 13.87 9.10 -13.29
N ARG A 543 14.82 9.96 -13.66
CA ARG A 543 15.97 10.28 -12.82
C ARG A 543 15.91 11.75 -12.45
N ILE A 544 16.05 12.04 -11.17
CA ILE A 544 16.13 13.40 -10.63
C ILE A 544 17.48 13.63 -9.97
N ARG A 545 17.88 14.89 -9.84
CA ARG A 545 19.02 15.29 -9.00
C ARG A 545 18.52 16.04 -7.78
N LEU A 546 18.29 15.30 -6.69
CA LEU A 546 17.73 15.82 -5.45
C LEU A 546 18.56 16.99 -4.91
N GLY A 547 17.93 18.15 -4.70
CA GLY A 547 18.62 19.37 -4.26
C GLY A 547 19.80 19.77 -5.16
N GLU A 548 19.75 19.41 -6.45
CA GLU A 548 20.86 19.51 -7.42
C GLU A 548 22.16 18.81 -6.97
N THR A 549 22.08 17.91 -5.99
CA THR A 549 23.24 17.27 -5.35
C THR A 549 23.31 15.79 -5.64
N LEU A 550 22.26 15.03 -5.32
CA LEU A 550 22.26 13.56 -5.34
C LEU A 550 21.35 13.02 -6.47
N GLU A 551 21.92 12.34 -7.47
CA GLU A 551 21.11 11.66 -8.50
C GLU A 551 20.33 10.48 -7.88
N MET A 552 19.06 10.32 -8.28
CA MET A 552 18.16 9.28 -7.79
C MET A 552 17.23 8.80 -8.91
N ASN A 553 17.07 7.49 -9.02
CA ASN A 553 16.11 6.85 -9.93
C ASN A 553 14.78 6.69 -9.19
N LEU A 554 13.75 7.41 -9.62
CA LEU A 554 12.42 7.32 -9.03
C LEU A 554 11.67 6.09 -9.56
N SER A 555 10.93 5.44 -8.67
CA SER A 555 10.11 4.25 -8.92
C SER A 555 8.62 4.52 -8.72
N GLY A 556 8.24 5.50 -7.88
CA GLY A 556 6.84 5.88 -7.68
C GLY A 556 6.65 7.17 -6.91
N ILE A 557 5.42 7.68 -6.95
CA ILE A 557 4.98 8.85 -6.18
C ILE A 557 3.75 8.43 -5.39
N PHE A 558 3.79 8.60 -4.08
CA PHE A 558 2.71 8.17 -3.20
C PHE A 558 2.30 9.29 -2.23
N ALA A 559 1.00 9.48 -2.12
CA ALA A 559 0.35 10.36 -1.17
C ALA A 559 -0.10 9.56 0.05
N ASP A 560 0.21 10.06 1.24
CA ASP A 560 -0.18 9.39 2.49
C ASP A 560 -0.40 10.42 3.61
N GLU A 561 -0.97 9.96 4.72
CA GLU A 561 -1.07 10.76 5.93
C GLU A 561 0.18 10.61 6.80
N ALA A 562 0.57 11.70 7.45
CA ALA A 562 1.64 11.75 8.43
C ALA A 562 1.03 11.96 9.83
N PRO A 563 0.60 10.89 10.52
CA PRO A 563 -0.05 10.96 11.83
C PRO A 563 0.91 11.53 12.88
N ASP A 564 0.40 12.36 13.77
CA ASP A 564 1.18 12.95 14.85
C ASP A 564 1.01 12.15 16.16
N SER A 565 2.10 11.99 16.92
CA SER A 565 2.05 11.34 18.23
C SER A 565 1.16 12.10 19.23
N ASN A 566 0.94 13.40 19.00
CA ASN A 566 -0.02 14.21 19.74
C ASN A 566 -1.43 14.07 19.13
N PRO A 567 -2.40 13.46 19.84
CA PRO A 567 -3.75 13.22 19.32
C PRO A 567 -4.56 14.50 19.07
N PHE A 568 -4.12 15.65 19.59
CA PHE A 568 -4.78 16.95 19.39
C PHE A 568 -4.34 17.68 18.11
N LYS A 569 -3.32 17.18 17.40
CA LYS A 569 -2.83 17.77 16.15
C LYS A 569 -3.36 16.99 14.96
N SER A 570 -3.88 17.71 13.96
CA SER A 570 -4.36 17.08 12.73
C SER A 570 -3.20 16.45 11.97
N ALA A 571 -3.42 15.25 11.41
CA ALA A 571 -2.42 14.57 10.59
C ALA A 571 -2.06 15.45 9.39
N ALA A 572 -0.76 15.62 9.14
CA ALA A 572 -0.29 16.28 7.94
C ALA A 572 -0.51 15.37 6.72
N LEU A 573 -0.61 15.97 5.54
CA LEU A 573 -0.72 15.24 4.29
C LEU A 573 0.59 15.39 3.53
N MET A 574 1.20 14.29 3.11
CA MET A 574 2.51 14.31 2.47
C MET A 574 2.52 13.56 1.14
N LEU A 575 3.28 14.08 0.19
CA LEU A 575 3.69 13.39 -1.02
C LEU A 575 5.15 12.97 -0.88
N ALA A 576 5.41 11.68 -1.03
CA ALA A 576 6.75 11.13 -1.10
C ALA A 576 7.06 10.63 -2.51
N ALA A 577 8.24 10.99 -3.01
CA ALA A 577 8.81 10.34 -4.18
C ALA A 577 9.70 9.20 -3.72
N TYR A 578 9.42 8.00 -4.22
CA TYR A 578 10.14 6.79 -3.88
C TYR A 578 11.15 6.47 -4.97
N GLY A 579 12.32 5.97 -4.59
CA GLY A 579 13.36 5.61 -5.54
C GLY A 579 14.70 5.28 -4.90
N LEU A 580 15.68 4.91 -5.71
CA LEU A 580 17.01 4.55 -5.23
C LEU A 580 18.03 5.64 -5.61
N PRO A 581 18.79 6.18 -4.64
CA PRO A 581 19.87 7.10 -4.93
C PRO A 581 21.00 6.37 -5.66
N LYS A 582 21.72 7.10 -6.50
CA LYS A 582 22.92 6.63 -7.18
C LYS A 582 24.08 6.62 -6.18
N LEU A 583 24.38 5.43 -5.68
CA LEU A 583 25.44 5.20 -4.71
C LEU A 583 26.82 5.14 -5.41
N PRO A 584 27.91 5.52 -4.74
CA PRO A 584 29.22 5.62 -5.36
C PRO A 584 29.81 4.24 -5.67
N ARG A 585 30.74 4.21 -6.64
CA ARG A 585 31.47 2.98 -7.00
C ARG A 585 32.57 2.59 -6.00
N ALA A 586 32.87 3.47 -5.03
CA ALA A 586 33.89 3.28 -4.01
C ALA A 586 33.45 2.29 -2.92
N GLY A 587 33.55 0.99 -3.19
CA GLY A 587 33.09 -0.07 -2.28
C GLY A 587 31.71 -0.60 -2.67
N GLN A 588 31.16 -1.52 -1.88
CA GLN A 588 29.80 -2.04 -2.11
C GLN A 588 28.80 -1.26 -1.26
N TRP A 589 27.84 -0.61 -1.89
CA TRP A 589 26.87 0.25 -1.21
C TRP A 589 25.45 -0.28 -1.37
N THR A 590 24.69 -0.20 -0.29
CA THR A 590 23.26 -0.57 -0.27
C THR A 590 22.47 0.42 0.58
N ALA A 591 21.26 0.75 0.16
CA ALA A 591 20.30 1.47 0.98
C ALA A 591 19.65 0.52 2.00
N VAL A 592 19.60 0.93 3.26
CA VAL A 592 19.02 0.14 4.35
C VAL A 592 17.94 0.91 5.10
N ARG A 593 16.92 0.19 5.57
CA ARG A 593 15.92 0.65 6.55
C ARG A 593 16.39 0.23 7.93
N ILE A 594 16.46 1.19 8.84
CA ILE A 594 16.87 1.04 10.23
C ILE A 594 15.60 1.12 11.08
N ASN A 595 15.28 0.05 11.80
CA ASN A 595 14.09 0.02 12.63
C ASN A 595 14.24 0.94 13.85
N GLY A 596 13.29 1.84 14.08
CA GLY A 596 13.35 2.85 15.15
C GLY A 596 13.28 2.27 16.57
N SER A 597 12.77 1.05 16.73
CA SER A 597 12.63 0.38 18.03
C SER A 597 13.78 -0.55 18.38
N THR A 598 14.33 -1.26 17.39
CA THR A 598 15.38 -2.29 17.58
C THR A 598 16.76 -1.85 17.09
N SER A 599 16.83 -0.77 16.29
CA SER A 599 18.03 -0.31 15.58
C SER A 599 18.65 -1.35 14.65
N GLU A 600 17.87 -2.36 14.22
CA GLU A 600 18.32 -3.36 13.23
C GLU A 600 18.22 -2.80 11.82
N ALA A 601 19.27 -3.03 11.01
CA ALA A 601 19.35 -2.60 9.63
C ALA A 601 18.92 -3.73 8.68
N SER A 602 17.98 -3.43 7.79
CA SER A 602 17.44 -4.35 6.79
C SER A 602 17.54 -3.73 5.39
N PRO A 603 17.70 -4.52 4.32
CA PRO A 603 17.76 -3.98 2.97
C PRO A 603 16.42 -3.34 2.58
N VAL A 604 16.49 -2.20 1.90
CA VAL A 604 15.31 -1.58 1.28
C VAL A 604 14.85 -2.43 0.08
N ASP A 605 13.54 -2.56 -0.12
CA ASP A 605 12.99 -3.23 -1.32
C ASP A 605 13.46 -2.46 -2.58
N PRO A 606 14.22 -3.08 -3.49
CA PRO A 606 14.73 -2.38 -4.67
C PRO A 606 13.65 -1.86 -5.62
N ARG A 607 12.44 -2.44 -5.60
CA ARG A 607 11.32 -1.99 -6.45
C ARG A 607 10.64 -0.75 -5.89
N HIS A 608 10.63 -0.61 -4.57
CA HIS A 608 10.03 0.52 -3.90
C HIS A 608 11.07 1.63 -3.72
N GLY A 609 12.28 1.30 -3.27
CA GLY A 609 13.33 2.27 -2.98
C GLY A 609 13.06 3.03 -1.68
N MET A 610 13.80 4.12 -1.48
CA MET A 610 13.69 4.99 -0.31
C MET A 610 12.70 6.14 -0.60
N PRO A 611 11.78 6.43 0.32
CA PRO A 611 10.93 7.62 0.24
C PRO A 611 11.73 8.89 0.49
N VAL A 612 11.51 9.91 -0.33
CA VAL A 612 12.03 11.26 -0.13
C VAL A 612 10.88 12.21 0.09
N ILE A 613 10.99 12.98 1.19
CA ILE A 613 10.04 14.01 1.58
C ILE A 613 10.76 15.31 1.90
N LYS A 614 10.01 16.41 1.86
CA LYS A 614 10.46 17.73 2.30
C LYS A 614 9.26 18.48 2.84
N ARG A 615 9.42 19.05 4.03
CA ARG A 615 8.37 19.84 4.65
C ARG A 615 8.29 21.23 4.05
N THR A 616 7.07 21.76 3.94
CA THR A 616 6.87 23.15 3.50
C THR A 616 7.63 24.11 4.43
N GLY A 617 8.46 24.97 3.85
CA GLY A 617 9.28 25.94 4.58
C GLY A 617 10.59 25.38 5.18
N GLN A 618 10.88 24.08 5.02
CA GLN A 618 12.17 23.50 5.40
C GLN A 618 13.08 23.32 4.16
N PRO A 619 14.38 23.62 4.27
CA PRO A 619 15.31 23.51 3.14
C PRO A 619 15.79 22.08 2.85
N LYS A 620 15.55 21.13 3.76
CA LYS A 620 16.15 19.80 3.69
C LYS A 620 15.17 18.75 3.16
N TYR A 621 15.61 18.01 2.15
CA TYR A 621 15.03 16.72 1.78
C TYR A 621 15.57 15.65 2.72
N ILE A 622 14.67 14.85 3.27
CA ILE A 622 15.00 13.74 4.17
C ILE A 622 14.42 12.44 3.62
N PHE A 623 15.10 11.33 3.90
CA PHE A 623 14.63 10.01 3.52
C PHE A 623 13.80 9.39 4.65
N ARG A 624 12.47 9.43 4.53
CA ARG A 624 11.53 8.95 5.56
C ARG A 624 10.16 8.64 4.96
N ASP A 625 9.54 7.56 5.43
CA ASP A 625 8.17 7.23 5.06
C ASP A 625 7.20 8.28 5.62
N PRO A 626 6.23 8.80 4.84
CA PRO A 626 5.22 9.76 5.28
C PRO A 626 4.56 9.43 6.62
N GLY A 627 4.21 8.16 6.84
CA GLY A 627 3.54 7.70 8.06
C GLY A 627 4.39 7.83 9.32
N ASP A 628 5.72 7.83 9.19
CA ASP A 628 6.65 7.83 10.33
C ASP A 628 7.12 9.25 10.70
N VAL A 629 6.89 10.26 9.86
CA VAL A 629 7.54 11.57 9.95
C VAL A 629 7.31 12.31 11.27
N ASN A 630 6.16 12.12 11.92
CA ASN A 630 5.80 12.74 13.20
C ASN A 630 5.72 11.73 14.36
N LEU A 631 6.20 10.50 14.17
CA LEU A 631 6.27 9.49 15.23
C LEU A 631 7.47 9.75 16.14
N SER A 632 7.34 9.37 17.42
CA SER A 632 8.40 9.53 18.43
C SER A 632 9.60 8.58 18.23
N LYS A 633 9.39 7.44 17.58
CA LYS A 633 10.42 6.45 17.22
C LYS A 633 10.21 5.97 15.79
N PRO A 634 10.49 6.81 14.79
CA PRO A 634 10.26 6.47 13.40
C PRO A 634 11.25 5.42 12.92
N ASP A 635 10.91 4.67 11.87
CA ASP A 635 11.96 3.98 11.13
C ASP A 635 12.76 5.01 10.32
N HIS A 636 14.05 4.75 10.19
CA HIS A 636 15.00 5.63 9.51
C HIS A 636 15.56 4.92 8.29
N PHE A 637 16.11 5.68 7.35
CA PHE A 637 16.86 5.12 6.24
C PHE A 637 18.34 5.50 6.35
N GLY A 638 19.21 4.72 5.73
CA GLY A 638 20.65 4.95 5.76
C GLY A 638 21.37 4.34 4.56
N PHE A 639 22.63 4.72 4.40
CA PHE A 639 23.53 4.11 3.42
C PHE A 639 24.52 3.19 4.13
N LEU A 640 24.56 1.94 3.70
CA LEU A 640 25.48 0.93 4.22
C LEU A 640 26.58 0.66 3.20
N MET A 641 27.80 1.08 3.52
CA MET A 641 29.00 0.66 2.81
C MET A 641 29.48 -0.67 3.39
N SER A 642 29.74 -1.64 2.53
CA SER A 642 30.28 -2.95 2.88
C SER A 642 31.59 -3.18 2.16
N THR A 643 32.57 -3.70 2.90
CA THR A 643 33.85 -4.21 2.40
C THR A 643 33.99 -5.67 2.81
N ALA A 644 35.10 -6.32 2.43
CA ALA A 644 35.36 -7.70 2.83
C ALA A 644 35.57 -7.88 4.35
N THR A 645 36.03 -6.84 5.05
CA THR A 645 36.42 -6.90 6.48
C THR A 645 35.71 -5.90 7.37
N SER A 646 34.96 -4.95 6.81
CA SER A 646 34.31 -3.88 7.58
C SER A 646 33.01 -3.44 6.91
N ARG A 647 32.11 -2.87 7.70
CA ARG A 647 30.90 -2.20 7.20
C ARG A 647 30.77 -0.83 7.87
N VAL A 648 30.29 0.17 7.14
CA VAL A 648 30.04 1.52 7.66
C VAL A 648 28.61 1.91 7.35
N LEU A 649 27.83 2.18 8.39
CA LEU A 649 26.44 2.62 8.29
C LEU A 649 26.38 4.14 8.48
N PHE A 650 25.84 4.84 7.48
CA PHE A 650 25.58 6.28 7.48
C PHE A 650 24.06 6.52 7.63
N PRO A 651 23.57 6.76 8.87
CA PRO A 651 22.14 6.89 9.14
C PRO A 651 21.60 8.28 8.78
N GLU A 652 20.30 8.36 8.47
CA GLU A 652 19.55 9.60 8.23
C GLU A 652 20.20 10.55 7.21
N PRO A 653 20.41 10.11 5.96
CA PRO A 653 20.91 11.00 4.93
C PRO A 653 19.93 12.15 4.68
N SER A 654 20.48 13.33 4.39
CA SER A 654 19.70 14.52 4.02
C SER A 654 20.46 15.39 3.02
N VAL A 655 19.70 16.01 2.14
CA VAL A 655 20.21 16.93 1.10
C VAL A 655 19.50 18.26 1.23
N SER A 656 20.23 19.36 1.08
CA SER A 656 19.69 20.71 1.17
C SER A 656 19.37 21.27 -0.21
N ASP A 657 18.31 22.07 -0.33
CA ASP A 657 18.02 22.87 -1.51
C ASP A 657 18.67 24.26 -1.48
N VAL A 658 19.37 24.59 -0.40
CA VAL A 658 20.02 25.90 -0.22
C VAL A 658 21.21 26.01 -1.17
N PRO A 659 21.32 27.08 -1.99
CA PRO A 659 22.38 27.21 -2.99
C PRO A 659 23.82 27.07 -2.46
N LEU A 660 24.08 27.51 -1.22
CA LEU A 660 25.41 27.43 -0.56
C LEU A 660 25.76 26.01 -0.06
N GLU A 661 24.79 25.12 0.00
CA GLU A 661 24.93 23.72 0.45
C GLU A 661 24.83 22.73 -0.71
N LYS A 662 24.73 23.22 -1.96
CA LYS A 662 24.77 22.38 -3.15
C LYS A 662 26.03 21.52 -3.19
N GLY A 663 25.86 20.27 -3.61
CA GLY A 663 26.93 19.27 -3.64
C GLY A 663 27.21 18.63 -2.28
N LYS A 664 26.49 18.96 -1.20
CA LYS A 664 26.73 18.38 0.14
C LYS A 664 25.64 17.39 0.55
N LEU A 665 26.05 16.19 0.92
CA LEU A 665 25.19 15.20 1.56
C LEU A 665 25.57 15.11 3.05
N LEU A 666 24.58 15.27 3.92
CA LEU A 666 24.75 15.21 5.38
C LEU A 666 24.11 13.93 5.91
N THR A 667 24.73 13.31 6.90
CA THR A 667 24.14 12.17 7.63
C THR A 667 24.38 12.36 9.13
N GLU A 668 23.68 11.58 9.96
CA GLU A 668 24.01 11.46 11.38
C GLU A 668 25.36 10.72 11.56
N PRO A 669 26.02 10.82 12.74
CA PRO A 669 27.32 10.19 12.98
C PRO A 669 27.33 8.69 12.61
N PRO A 670 28.35 8.22 11.88
CA PRO A 670 28.33 6.87 11.34
C PRO A 670 28.60 5.79 12.41
N PHE A 671 28.10 4.60 12.15
CA PHE A 671 28.47 3.40 12.88
C PHE A 671 29.44 2.57 12.05
N VAL A 672 30.62 2.24 12.59
CA VAL A 672 31.61 1.40 11.91
C VAL A 672 31.64 0.02 12.56
N ALA A 673 31.36 -1.01 11.77
CA ALA A 673 31.53 -2.40 12.15
C ALA A 673 32.85 -2.92 11.59
N ASP A 674 33.85 -3.01 12.45
CA ASP A 674 35.14 -3.64 12.15
C ASP A 674 35.05 -5.18 12.21
N PRO A 675 36.15 -5.91 11.94
CA PRO A 675 36.12 -7.37 11.98
C PRO A 675 35.62 -7.96 13.31
N TYR A 676 35.88 -7.30 14.43
CA TYR A 676 35.49 -7.76 15.76
C TYR A 676 33.98 -7.55 16.01
N SER A 677 33.45 -6.40 15.59
CA SER A 677 32.03 -6.09 15.64
C SER A 677 31.20 -6.98 14.71
N LEU A 678 31.75 -7.34 13.54
CA LEU A 678 31.05 -8.18 12.56
C LEU A 678 30.82 -9.61 13.04
N VAL A 679 31.67 -10.12 13.94
CA VAL A 679 31.48 -11.45 14.56
C VAL A 679 30.19 -11.51 15.38
N GLN A 680 29.78 -10.38 15.96
CA GLN A 680 28.57 -10.23 16.76
C GLN A 680 27.35 -9.84 15.92
N ALA A 681 27.49 -9.73 14.60
CA ALA A 681 26.39 -9.31 13.73
C ALA A 681 25.39 -10.46 13.48
N THR A 682 24.14 -10.24 13.87
CA THR A 682 23.01 -11.14 13.57
C THR A 682 22.25 -10.75 12.30
N SER A 683 22.59 -9.62 11.67
CA SER A 683 21.94 -9.07 10.47
C SER A 683 22.96 -8.47 9.46
N GLN A 684 22.51 -7.67 8.48
CA GLN A 684 23.40 -6.92 7.57
C GLN A 684 24.31 -5.92 8.28
N PHE A 685 23.97 -5.49 9.49
CA PHE A 685 24.85 -4.68 10.33
C PHE A 685 24.69 -5.13 11.80
N PRO A 686 25.76 -5.16 12.61
CA PRO A 686 25.64 -5.45 14.04
C PRO A 686 24.82 -4.36 14.73
N ARG A 687 24.16 -4.70 15.84
CA ARG A 687 23.43 -3.69 16.63
C ARG A 687 24.40 -2.57 17.04
N PRO A 688 23.94 -1.30 17.13
CA PRO A 688 24.83 -0.18 17.42
C PRO A 688 25.66 -0.32 18.70
N THR A 689 25.25 -1.13 19.68
CA THR A 689 26.02 -1.44 20.89
C THR A 689 27.32 -2.20 20.63
N TYR A 690 27.41 -2.94 19.52
CA TYR A 690 28.59 -3.72 19.15
C TYR A 690 29.45 -3.03 18.08
N ALA A 691 28.96 -1.96 17.46
CA ALA A 691 29.69 -1.18 16.46
C ALA A 691 30.44 0.00 17.12
N LEU A 692 31.48 0.50 16.44
CA LEU A 692 32.15 1.74 16.80
C LEU A 692 31.22 2.91 16.53
N ARG A 693 30.78 3.60 17.58
CA ARG A 693 29.85 4.74 17.49
C ARG A 693 30.63 6.03 17.35
N CYS A 694 30.69 6.55 16.13
CA CYS A 694 31.39 7.80 15.85
C CYS A 694 30.65 9.00 16.47
N VAL A 695 31.38 10.06 16.79
CA VAL A 695 30.82 11.27 17.40
C VAL A 695 30.57 12.36 16.36
N GLU A 696 31.48 12.50 15.40
CA GLU A 696 31.42 13.52 14.37
C GLU A 696 30.49 13.12 13.23
N SER A 697 29.70 14.07 12.71
CA SER A 697 28.89 13.87 11.51
C SER A 697 29.76 13.90 10.25
N PRO A 698 29.53 13.02 9.27
CA PRO A 698 30.31 12.97 8.03
C PRO A 698 29.87 14.07 7.06
N LEU A 699 30.82 14.59 6.29
CA LEU A 699 30.63 15.65 5.30
C LEU A 699 31.01 15.11 3.91
N PHE A 700 30.00 14.63 3.19
CA PHE A 700 30.15 14.17 1.82
C PHE A 700 30.00 15.33 0.84
N ASN A 701 30.99 15.50 -0.04
CA ASN A 701 30.87 16.30 -1.24
C ASN A 701 30.60 15.38 -2.44
N ILE A 702 29.58 15.70 -3.23
CA ILE A 702 29.16 14.99 -4.43
C ILE A 702 29.36 15.93 -5.63
N SER A 703 30.16 15.51 -6.62
CA SER A 703 30.40 16.26 -7.85
C SER A 703 29.22 16.18 -8.82
N ASP A 704 29.20 17.03 -9.86
CA ASP A 704 28.21 16.98 -10.94
C ASP A 704 28.20 15.63 -11.70
N GLU A 705 29.27 14.85 -11.61
CA GLU A 705 29.38 13.49 -12.19
C GLU A 705 28.93 12.37 -11.22
N ASP A 706 28.39 12.75 -10.05
CA ASP A 706 28.05 11.87 -8.91
C ASP A 706 29.25 11.14 -8.30
N GLU A 707 30.41 11.80 -8.28
CA GLU A 707 31.57 11.30 -7.54
C GLU A 707 31.49 11.80 -6.09
N TRP A 708 31.47 10.87 -5.14
CA TRP A 708 31.41 11.12 -3.71
C TRP A 708 32.82 11.20 -3.12
N ARG A 709 33.03 12.21 -2.26
CA ARG A 709 34.23 12.38 -1.44
C ARG A 709 33.88 12.73 -0.01
N LEU A 710 34.37 11.96 0.94
CA LEU A 710 34.27 12.26 2.37
C LEU A 710 35.40 13.21 2.77
N THR A 711 35.05 14.42 3.20
CA THR A 711 36.03 15.49 3.46
C THR A 711 36.63 15.45 4.86
N ASN A 712 35.95 14.81 5.82
CA ASN A 712 36.40 14.59 7.19
C ASN A 712 36.50 13.07 7.47
N PRO A 713 37.57 12.40 7.01
CA PRO A 713 37.68 10.95 7.13
C PRO A 713 37.98 10.47 8.56
N ASP A 714 38.44 11.35 9.46
CA ASP A 714 38.82 10.99 10.83
C ASP A 714 37.64 11.15 11.81
N PHE A 715 37.22 10.05 12.42
CA PHE A 715 36.17 10.03 13.45
C PHE A 715 36.71 9.54 14.79
N THR A 716 36.31 10.19 15.87
CA THR A 716 36.45 9.65 17.23
C THR A 716 35.24 8.79 17.55
N PHE A 717 35.43 7.74 18.34
CA PHE A 717 34.33 6.87 18.73
C PHE A 717 34.28 6.58 20.22
N SER A 718 33.07 6.32 20.71
CA SER A 718 32.84 5.83 22.07
C SER A 718 32.59 4.33 22.06
N LEU A 719 33.12 3.62 23.06
CA LEU A 719 32.91 2.19 23.23
C LEU A 719 31.94 1.91 24.38
N GLN A 720 31.08 0.92 24.21
CA GLN A 720 30.47 0.18 25.33
C GLN A 720 31.13 -1.20 25.35
N ALA A 721 32.08 -1.42 26.26
CA ALA A 721 32.94 -2.62 26.32
C ALA A 721 32.14 -3.93 26.17
N PRO A 722 32.21 -4.61 25.02
CA PRO A 722 31.65 -5.95 24.88
C PRO A 722 32.73 -6.97 25.24
N GLY A 723 32.36 -7.98 26.03
CA GLY A 723 33.08 -9.25 25.97
C GLY A 723 32.91 -9.83 24.57
N LEU A 724 34.01 -10.11 23.87
CA LEU A 724 33.98 -10.70 22.52
C LEU A 724 33.61 -12.18 22.59
N ALA A 725 34.09 -12.88 23.62
CA ALA A 725 33.77 -14.28 23.89
C ALA A 725 33.91 -14.56 25.40
N LYS A 726 33.12 -15.48 25.93
CA LYS A 726 33.21 -15.95 27.32
C LYS A 726 32.84 -17.43 27.39
N GLY A 727 33.60 -18.20 28.16
CA GLY A 727 33.29 -19.61 28.43
C GLY A 727 33.81 -20.01 29.80
N GLY A 728 33.02 -20.74 30.60
CA GLY A 728 33.39 -21.25 31.93
C GLY A 728 34.15 -20.23 32.78
N GLU A 729 35.47 -20.36 32.81
CA GLU A 729 36.43 -19.60 33.62
C GLU A 729 37.31 -18.63 32.79
N TRP A 730 36.99 -18.36 31.51
CA TRP A 730 37.75 -17.43 30.67
C TRP A 730 36.86 -16.45 29.89
N GLU A 731 37.39 -15.27 29.59
CA GLU A 731 36.75 -14.27 28.72
C GLU A 731 37.78 -13.56 27.84
N ILE A 732 37.36 -13.17 26.64
CA ILE A 732 38.13 -12.30 25.74
C ILE A 732 37.47 -10.93 25.78
N THR A 733 38.19 -9.94 26.27
CA THR A 733 37.77 -8.54 26.28
C THR A 733 38.53 -7.75 25.25
N ARG A 734 37.88 -6.75 24.65
CA ARG A 734 38.49 -5.87 23.66
C ARG A 734 38.95 -4.57 24.32
N GLY A 735 40.25 -4.32 24.27
CA GLY A 735 40.91 -3.07 24.65
C GLY A 735 41.39 -2.29 23.43
N PHE A 736 41.81 -1.05 23.68
CA PHE A 736 42.44 -0.18 22.68
C PHE A 736 43.68 0.43 23.32
N SER A 737 44.87 0.06 22.83
CA SER A 737 46.11 0.70 23.26
C SER A 737 46.31 2.02 22.50
N PRO A 738 46.51 3.14 23.20
CA PRO A 738 46.95 4.37 22.54
C PRO A 738 48.37 4.17 22.01
N ARG A 739 48.64 4.62 20.78
CA ARG A 739 50.01 4.70 20.27
C ARG A 739 50.82 5.68 21.11
N ILE A 740 52.11 5.41 21.29
CA ILE A 740 53.04 6.32 21.97
C ILE A 740 52.97 7.68 21.26
N ASN A 741 52.58 8.74 22.00
CA ASN A 741 52.36 10.14 21.56
C ASN A 741 51.00 10.51 20.94
N GLU A 742 49.97 9.66 20.98
CA GLU A 742 48.60 10.01 20.54
C GLU A 742 47.65 10.22 21.74
N PRO A 743 46.63 11.10 21.61
CA PRO A 743 45.65 11.32 22.68
C PRO A 743 44.88 10.02 23.02
N PRO A 744 44.40 9.86 24.27
CA PRO A 744 43.78 8.62 24.77
C PRO A 744 42.40 8.29 24.16
N VAL A 745 41.98 8.99 23.11
CA VAL A 745 40.66 8.83 22.48
C VAL A 745 40.81 8.00 21.21
N PRO A 746 40.16 6.84 21.10
CA PRO A 746 40.32 5.96 19.95
C PRO A 746 39.65 6.58 18.71
N LYS A 747 40.27 6.36 17.55
CA LYS A 747 39.89 6.95 16.26
C LYS A 747 39.71 5.89 15.19
N VAL A 748 38.82 6.16 14.25
CA VAL A 748 38.64 5.40 13.02
C VAL A 748 38.74 6.35 11.84
N ASN A 749 39.59 6.01 10.88
CA ASN A 749 39.79 6.73 9.63
C ASN A 749 39.03 5.99 8.53
N VAL A 750 38.06 6.68 7.92
CA VAL A 750 37.21 6.20 6.82
C VAL A 750 37.44 7.12 5.63
N ILE A 751 38.28 6.73 4.69
CA ILE A 751 38.52 7.47 3.45
C ILE A 751 37.56 6.93 2.39
N ILE A 752 36.83 7.85 1.75
CA ILE A 752 35.97 7.57 0.60
C ILE A 752 36.22 8.67 -0.42
N ASP A 753 36.74 8.30 -1.58
CA ASP A 753 36.91 9.19 -2.74
C ASP A 753 36.71 8.40 -4.03
N SER A 754 35.48 8.44 -4.55
CA SER A 754 35.10 7.65 -5.73
C SER A 754 35.66 8.16 -7.05
N ALA A 755 36.26 9.35 -7.09
CA ALA A 755 36.98 9.84 -8.26
C ALA A 755 38.32 9.11 -8.46
N ILE A 756 38.88 8.51 -7.41
CA ILE A 756 40.18 7.84 -7.43
C ILE A 756 40.02 6.35 -7.73
N GLN A 757 40.49 5.87 -8.89
CA GLN A 757 40.33 4.47 -9.28
C GLN A 757 41.21 3.47 -8.51
N ASN A 758 42.44 3.85 -8.13
CA ASN A 758 43.41 2.90 -7.57
C ASN A 758 43.22 2.65 -6.07
N LYS A 759 42.65 3.61 -5.34
CA LYS A 759 42.37 3.52 -3.90
C LYS A 759 41.11 4.34 -3.55
N PRO A 760 39.94 3.94 -4.06
CA PRO A 760 38.69 4.70 -3.88
C PRO A 760 38.19 4.74 -2.44
N TRP A 761 38.68 3.83 -1.58
CA TRP A 761 38.37 3.81 -0.16
C TRP A 761 39.46 3.11 0.67
N GLU A 762 39.52 3.47 1.94
CA GLU A 762 40.35 2.86 2.98
C GLU A 762 39.67 3.01 4.34
N ILE A 763 39.70 1.95 5.16
CA ILE A 763 39.17 1.99 6.53
C ILE A 763 40.24 1.44 7.45
N SER A 764 40.68 2.26 8.40
CA SER A 764 41.63 1.86 9.45
C SER A 764 41.18 2.39 10.81
N ALA A 765 41.47 1.67 11.89
CA ALA A 765 41.15 2.13 13.24
C ALA A 765 42.39 2.09 14.13
N THR A 766 42.28 2.70 15.31
CA THR A 766 43.27 2.54 16.38
C THR A 766 43.54 1.05 16.64
N PRO A 767 44.81 0.66 16.86
CA PRO A 767 45.16 -0.71 17.21
C PRO A 767 44.32 -1.26 18.36
N ASN A 768 43.99 -2.54 18.26
CA ASN A 768 43.12 -3.27 19.16
C ASN A 768 43.91 -4.25 19.99
N ASP A 769 43.58 -4.33 21.26
CA ASP A 769 44.14 -5.33 22.16
C ASP A 769 43.06 -6.36 22.46
N LEU A 770 43.36 -7.63 22.21
CA LEU A 770 42.52 -8.74 22.65
C LEU A 770 43.11 -9.27 23.96
N ASP A 771 42.48 -8.88 25.05
CA ASP A 771 42.83 -9.34 26.39
C ASP A 771 42.15 -10.68 26.65
N ILE A 772 42.94 -11.73 26.83
CA ILE A 772 42.46 -13.05 27.27
C ILE A 772 42.57 -13.11 28.79
N ASN A 773 41.43 -13.08 29.47
CA ASN A 773 41.33 -13.15 30.93
C ASN A 773 40.93 -14.56 31.37
N ILE A 774 41.57 -15.06 32.42
CA ILE A 774 41.17 -16.31 33.11
C ILE A 774 40.82 -15.96 34.56
N GLU A 775 39.68 -16.44 35.03
CA GLU A 775 39.19 -16.25 36.39
C GLU A 775 40.23 -16.77 37.40
N GLY A 776 40.62 -15.92 38.36
CA GLY A 776 41.65 -16.22 39.35
C GLY A 776 43.10 -15.86 38.94
N PHE A 777 43.41 -15.74 37.65
CA PHE A 777 44.76 -15.38 37.15
C PHE A 777 44.84 -13.98 36.51
N GLY A 778 43.70 -13.36 36.17
CA GLY A 778 43.68 -12.05 35.53
C GLY A 778 44.02 -12.12 34.03
N LYS A 779 44.65 -11.06 33.49
CA LYS A 779 45.09 -11.01 32.09
C LYS A 779 46.22 -12.00 31.85
N VAL A 780 46.03 -12.95 30.95
CA VAL A 780 46.98 -14.03 30.65
C VAL A 780 47.75 -13.71 29.36
N PHE A 781 47.03 -13.32 28.31
CA PHE A 781 47.62 -12.89 27.03
C PHE A 781 47.00 -11.57 26.57
N ILE A 782 47.83 -10.71 25.99
CA ILE A 782 47.40 -9.51 25.28
C ILE A 782 47.83 -9.66 23.83
N ILE A 783 46.86 -9.78 22.92
CA ILE A 783 47.15 -9.85 21.48
C ILE A 783 46.93 -8.48 20.88
N HIS A 784 48.03 -7.82 20.50
CA HIS A 784 47.97 -6.55 19.78
C HIS A 784 47.66 -6.84 18.32
N THR A 785 46.58 -6.25 17.83
CA THR A 785 46.07 -6.46 16.48
C THR A 785 45.77 -5.13 15.83
N ASN A 786 46.17 -4.98 14.58
CA ASN A 786 45.80 -3.84 13.77
C ASN A 786 45.04 -4.32 12.54
N TYR A 787 44.04 -3.55 12.10
CA TYR A 787 43.32 -3.86 10.87
C TYR A 787 43.33 -2.64 9.96
N ASN A 788 43.62 -2.89 8.68
CA ASN A 788 43.48 -1.92 7.62
C ASN A 788 42.76 -2.57 6.44
N ALA A 789 41.59 -2.04 6.09
CA ALA A 789 40.81 -2.48 4.95
C ALA A 789 41.07 -1.53 3.78
N ILE A 790 41.76 -2.01 2.74
CA ILE A 790 42.11 -1.23 1.56
C ILE A 790 41.40 -1.81 0.33
N SER A 791 40.95 -0.93 -0.57
CA SER A 791 40.38 -1.34 -1.85
C SER A 791 41.31 -2.26 -2.64
N GLY A 792 40.82 -3.47 -2.97
CA GLY A 792 41.54 -4.47 -3.76
C GLY A 792 42.53 -5.35 -2.99
N ALA A 793 42.79 -5.06 -1.70
CA ALA A 793 43.64 -5.89 -0.85
C ALA A 793 42.87 -7.09 -0.26
N LEU A 794 43.58 -8.18 0.03
CA LEU A 794 43.00 -9.33 0.72
C LEU A 794 42.76 -9.00 2.22
N PRO A 795 41.68 -9.50 2.82
CA PRO A 795 41.45 -9.43 4.27
C PRO A 795 42.60 -10.06 5.09
N GLN A 796 43.26 -9.26 5.94
CA GLN A 796 44.22 -9.75 6.92
C GLN A 796 44.38 -8.77 8.09
N PHE A 797 44.95 -9.24 9.21
CA PHE A 797 45.46 -8.38 10.26
C PHE A 797 46.89 -7.92 9.93
N ASP A 798 47.24 -6.69 10.31
CA ASP A 798 48.59 -6.16 10.13
C ASP A 798 49.47 -6.57 11.30
N ASN A 799 50.41 -7.51 11.06
CA ASN A 799 51.47 -7.94 11.99
C ASN A 799 51.04 -8.05 13.47
N PRO A 800 50.12 -8.96 13.83
CA PRO A 800 49.71 -9.15 15.20
C PRO A 800 50.90 -9.57 16.08
N THR A 801 50.99 -9.01 17.29
CA THR A 801 52.00 -9.40 18.30
C THR A 801 51.31 -9.87 19.57
N LEU A 802 52.01 -10.64 20.41
CA LEU A 802 51.49 -11.19 21.66
C LEU A 802 52.41 -10.86 22.81
N ASP A 803 51.83 -10.25 23.84
CA ASP A 803 52.47 -9.96 25.12
C ASP A 803 51.87 -10.84 26.23
N PHE A 804 52.69 -11.19 27.22
CA PHE A 804 52.25 -11.93 28.40
C PHE A 804 51.70 -10.95 29.45
N GLY A 805 50.54 -11.27 30.04
CA GLY A 805 50.04 -10.52 31.18
C GLY A 805 50.85 -10.77 32.46
N ASP A 806 50.60 -9.97 33.49
CA ASP A 806 51.38 -9.93 34.74
C ASP A 806 51.57 -11.31 35.39
N ALA A 807 50.55 -12.17 35.34
CA ALA A 807 50.60 -13.52 35.90
C ALA A 807 51.62 -14.45 35.23
N LEU A 808 51.83 -14.30 33.91
CA LEU A 808 52.77 -15.12 33.13
C LEU A 808 54.16 -14.50 33.01
N ASN A 809 54.30 -13.18 33.21
CA ASN A 809 55.62 -12.53 33.28
C ASN A 809 56.47 -13.11 34.43
N ALA A 810 55.85 -13.44 35.57
CA ALA A 810 56.52 -14.12 36.67
C ALA A 810 57.04 -15.52 36.27
N LEU A 811 56.32 -16.25 35.42
CA LEU A 811 56.77 -17.55 34.90
C LEU A 811 57.97 -17.38 33.96
N LYS A 812 57.98 -16.34 33.12
CA LYS A 812 59.11 -16.00 32.23
C LYS A 812 60.36 -15.65 33.03
N GLU A 813 60.23 -14.95 34.15
CA GLU A 813 61.34 -14.67 35.07
C GLU A 813 61.86 -15.94 35.76
N ILE A 814 60.98 -16.84 36.20
CA ILE A 814 61.37 -18.14 36.79
C ILE A 814 62.11 -19.01 35.77
N VAL A 815 61.61 -19.07 34.53
CA VAL A 815 62.23 -19.81 33.43
C VAL A 815 63.60 -19.22 33.06
N SER A 816 63.72 -17.89 33.02
CA SER A 816 65.00 -17.20 32.77
C SER A 816 66.00 -17.41 33.92
N ALA A 817 65.53 -17.57 35.16
CA ALA A 817 66.38 -17.87 36.31
C ALA A 817 66.88 -19.32 36.33
N LEU A 818 66.12 -20.26 35.77
CA LEU A 818 66.54 -21.67 35.62
C LEU A 818 67.67 -21.85 34.60
N ASP A 819 67.80 -20.94 33.63
CA ASP A 819 68.86 -20.93 32.61
C ASP A 819 70.26 -20.62 33.20
N CYS A 820 70.34 -20.14 34.45
CA CYS A 820 71.60 -19.85 35.15
C CYS A 820 72.23 -21.08 35.85
N PHE A 821 71.60 -22.26 35.86
CA PHE A 821 72.14 -23.46 36.50
C PHE A 821 73.14 -24.21 35.59
N GLN A 822 74.41 -24.33 36.01
CA GLN A 822 75.42 -25.12 35.27
C GLN A 822 74.98 -26.59 35.14
N GLY A 823 74.82 -27.06 33.89
CA GLY A 823 74.47 -28.45 33.54
C GLY A 823 73.07 -28.64 32.95
N LEU A 824 72.21 -27.62 33.01
CA LEU A 824 71.01 -27.49 32.17
C LEU A 824 71.40 -26.61 30.97
N LEU A 825 71.22 -27.09 29.75
CA LEU A 825 71.48 -26.31 28.54
C LEU A 825 70.18 -26.17 27.72
N ASP A 826 69.91 -24.92 27.35
CA ASP A 826 68.84 -24.39 26.49
C ASP A 826 67.39 -24.61 26.96
N PHE A 827 66.78 -23.53 27.44
CA PHE A 827 65.35 -23.41 27.73
C PHE A 827 64.61 -22.46 26.74
N PRO A 828 64.68 -22.65 25.41
CA PRO A 828 64.01 -21.76 24.47
C PRO A 828 62.49 -21.92 24.55
N MET A 829 61.80 -20.88 25.02
CA MET A 829 60.35 -20.71 24.89
C MET A 829 60.09 -19.68 23.79
N HIS A 830 59.62 -20.15 22.63
CA HIS A 830 59.24 -19.29 21.50
C HIS A 830 57.73 -19.26 21.34
N VAL A 831 57.15 -18.05 21.36
CA VAL A 831 55.74 -17.81 21.02
C VAL A 831 55.69 -16.84 19.84
N GLU A 832 55.12 -17.28 18.72
CA GLU A 832 54.97 -16.47 17.51
C GLU A 832 53.49 -16.32 17.16
N VAL A 833 53.09 -15.12 16.69
CA VAL A 833 51.75 -14.88 16.15
C VAL A 833 51.87 -14.38 14.72
N ASN A 834 51.37 -15.16 13.77
CA ASN A 834 51.46 -14.84 12.34
C ASN A 834 50.07 -14.59 11.75
N PRO A 835 49.87 -13.50 10.96
CA PRO A 835 48.60 -13.25 10.29
C PRO A 835 48.42 -14.23 9.12
N VAL A 836 47.18 -14.65 8.88
CA VAL A 836 46.84 -15.53 7.74
C VAL A 836 45.80 -14.85 6.87
N PRO A 837 46.09 -14.62 5.57
CA PRO A 837 45.12 -14.07 4.64
C PRO A 837 44.01 -15.08 4.38
N GLY A 838 42.76 -14.62 4.36
CA GLY A 838 41.59 -15.48 4.21
C GLY A 838 40.30 -14.71 3.97
N PRO A 839 39.14 -15.38 3.89
CA PRO A 839 37.84 -14.71 3.76
C PRO A 839 37.41 -13.94 5.03
N SER A 840 38.03 -14.25 6.17
CA SER A 840 37.96 -13.46 7.40
C SER A 840 39.39 -13.27 7.94
N PRO A 841 39.68 -12.17 8.66
CA PRO A 841 40.98 -12.00 9.32
C PRO A 841 41.23 -13.13 10.33
N THR A 842 42.34 -13.85 10.17
CA THR A 842 42.75 -14.96 11.04
C THR A 842 44.21 -14.82 11.46
N PHE A 843 44.58 -15.44 12.58
CA PHE A 843 45.97 -15.50 13.05
C PHE A 843 46.31 -16.90 13.58
N ILE A 844 47.58 -17.26 13.52
CA ILE A 844 48.11 -18.50 14.08
C ILE A 844 49.02 -18.14 15.24
N VAL A 845 48.78 -18.73 16.41
CA VAL A 845 49.67 -18.69 17.57
C VAL A 845 50.45 -19.99 17.62
N ILE A 846 51.77 -19.93 17.58
CA ILE A 846 52.66 -21.09 17.69
C ILE A 846 53.42 -20.97 19.01
N ILE A 847 53.40 -22.00 19.84
CA ILE A 847 54.12 -22.12 21.11
C ILE A 847 55.07 -23.30 21.01
N ASN A 848 56.36 -23.09 21.22
CA ASN A 848 57.36 -24.15 21.26
C ASN A 848 58.20 -24.01 22.53
N LEU A 849 58.22 -25.07 23.34
CA LEU A 849 59.00 -25.19 24.56
C LEU A 849 59.86 -26.44 24.46
N LYS A 850 61.17 -26.28 24.65
CA LYS A 850 62.12 -27.39 24.68
C LYS A 850 62.98 -27.33 25.94
N LEU A 851 63.04 -28.44 26.66
CA LEU A 851 63.89 -28.65 27.83
C LEU A 851 64.82 -29.83 27.56
N ARG A 852 66.12 -29.66 27.85
CA ARG A 852 67.13 -30.71 27.70
C ARG A 852 67.98 -30.86 28.95
N ILE A 853 68.30 -32.11 29.29
CA ILE A 853 69.22 -32.47 30.37
C ILE A 853 70.38 -33.27 29.74
N GLY A 854 71.50 -32.60 29.44
CA GLY A 854 72.68 -33.13 28.72
C GLY A 854 73.32 -32.13 27.76
N GLU A 855 74.66 -32.12 27.64
CA GLU A 855 75.39 -31.19 26.74
C GLU A 855 75.64 -31.84 25.37
N GLY A 856 74.75 -31.57 24.41
CA GLY A 856 74.81 -32.19 23.07
C GLY A 856 74.68 -33.72 23.12
N ASP A 857 75.61 -34.44 22.49
CA ASP A 857 75.70 -35.91 22.52
C ASP A 857 76.27 -36.46 23.86
N LYS A 858 76.59 -35.60 24.84
CA LYS A 858 77.22 -36.01 26.10
C LYS A 858 76.17 -36.21 27.19
N ARG A 859 76.01 -37.48 27.59
CA ARG A 859 75.20 -37.90 28.74
C ARG A 859 75.83 -37.41 30.06
N ILE A 860 75.01 -36.96 31.02
CA ILE A 860 75.44 -36.47 32.33
C ILE A 860 75.58 -37.65 33.28
N ASP A 861 76.69 -37.74 34.03
CA ASP A 861 76.86 -38.75 35.07
C ASP A 861 76.02 -38.38 36.30
N ILE A 862 75.04 -39.24 36.63
CA ILE A 862 74.12 -39.05 37.76
C ILE A 862 74.52 -39.90 38.98
N GLY A 863 75.75 -40.42 39.02
CA GLY A 863 76.30 -41.18 40.14
C GLY A 863 75.92 -42.67 40.17
N ILE A 864 74.93 -43.09 39.37
CA ILE A 864 74.54 -44.50 39.16
C ILE A 864 74.64 -44.94 37.69
N GLY A 865 75.12 -44.05 36.81
CA GLY A 865 75.19 -44.22 35.36
C GLY A 865 75.13 -42.87 34.65
N LYS A 866 75.21 -42.87 33.32
CA LYS A 866 75.06 -41.68 32.50
C LYS A 866 73.62 -41.53 32.01
N PHE A 867 73.02 -40.36 32.20
CA PHE A 867 71.63 -40.04 31.83
C PHE A 867 71.56 -38.99 30.73
N TYR A 868 70.57 -39.14 29.84
CA TYR A 868 70.12 -38.12 28.90
C TYR A 868 68.61 -38.05 28.91
N GLY A 869 68.05 -36.84 28.95
CA GLY A 869 66.61 -36.60 28.91
C GLY A 869 66.25 -35.39 28.07
N GLU A 870 65.19 -35.51 27.28
CA GLU A 870 64.63 -34.45 26.45
C GLU A 870 63.12 -34.36 26.65
N PHE A 871 62.62 -33.14 26.87
CA PHE A 871 61.20 -32.83 27.01
C PHE A 871 60.82 -31.70 26.05
N ILE A 872 59.83 -31.94 25.20
CA ILE A 872 59.39 -31.01 24.15
C ILE A 872 57.88 -30.82 24.28
N ILE A 873 57.43 -29.57 24.35
CA ILE A 873 56.01 -29.20 24.17
C ILE A 873 55.91 -28.31 22.92
N ARG A 874 55.04 -28.69 21.99
CA ARG A 874 54.66 -27.85 20.84
C ARG A 874 53.16 -27.66 20.83
N GLY A 875 52.72 -26.43 20.73
CA GLY A 875 51.33 -26.04 20.55
C GLY A 875 51.20 -25.17 19.31
N GLU A 876 50.23 -25.46 18.46
CA GLU A 876 49.83 -24.58 17.35
C GLU A 876 48.32 -24.33 17.47
N LEU A 877 47.94 -23.06 17.43
CA LEU A 877 46.56 -22.61 17.50
C LEU A 877 46.28 -21.67 16.34
N LYS A 878 45.63 -22.16 15.29
CA LYS A 878 45.06 -21.32 14.24
C LYS A 878 43.63 -20.99 14.61
N THR A 879 43.37 -19.71 14.85
CA THR A 879 42.05 -19.24 15.26
C THR A 879 41.62 -18.02 14.46
N GLY A 880 40.33 -17.98 14.13
CA GLY A 880 39.67 -16.79 13.60
C GLY A 880 38.76 -16.18 14.67
N LEU A 881 38.38 -14.92 14.49
CA LEU A 881 37.49 -14.22 15.42
C LEU A 881 36.13 -14.93 15.64
N SER A 882 35.70 -15.78 14.70
CA SER A 882 34.44 -16.54 14.77
C SER A 882 34.56 -17.91 15.46
N GLY A 883 35.70 -18.23 16.09
CA GLY A 883 35.86 -19.43 16.93
C GLY A 883 36.01 -20.76 16.17
N LYS A 884 36.32 -20.76 14.87
CA LYS A 884 36.81 -21.98 14.20
C LYS A 884 38.27 -22.14 14.57
N THR A 885 38.51 -23.10 15.46
CA THR A 885 39.81 -23.33 16.06
C THR A 885 40.44 -24.58 15.45
N HIS A 886 41.62 -24.44 14.86
CA HIS A 886 42.51 -25.58 14.66
C HIS A 886 43.53 -25.54 15.80
N GLY A 887 43.62 -26.63 16.56
CA GLY A 887 44.55 -26.76 17.67
C GLY A 887 45.33 -28.05 17.54
N LEU A 888 46.65 -27.96 17.53
CA LEU A 888 47.56 -29.08 17.64
C LEU A 888 48.33 -28.91 18.95
N LEU A 889 48.33 -29.91 19.82
CA LEU A 889 49.15 -29.91 21.03
C LEU A 889 49.91 -31.24 21.10
N SER A 890 51.24 -31.17 21.19
CA SER A 890 52.09 -32.33 21.39
C SER A 890 53.04 -32.11 22.56
N ALA A 891 53.16 -33.10 23.42
CA ALA A 891 54.14 -33.17 24.50
C ALA A 891 54.91 -34.50 24.39
N GLU A 892 56.24 -34.44 24.31
CA GLU A 892 57.12 -35.60 24.18
C GLU A 892 58.18 -35.57 25.28
N PHE A 893 58.36 -36.71 25.95
CA PHE A 893 59.36 -36.96 26.96
C PHE A 893 60.12 -38.24 26.62
N GLN A 894 61.42 -38.14 26.37
CA GLN A 894 62.25 -39.31 26.07
C GLN A 894 63.61 -39.22 26.74
N GLY A 895 64.19 -40.37 27.05
CA GLY A 895 65.51 -40.42 27.66
C GLY A 895 66.07 -41.82 27.77
N ASP A 896 67.37 -41.88 28.02
CA ASP A 896 68.09 -43.12 28.28
C ASP A 896 69.05 -43.01 29.46
N VAL A 897 69.19 -44.12 30.20
CA VAL A 897 70.14 -44.30 31.30
C VAL A 897 71.07 -45.43 30.91
N GLN A 898 72.38 -45.18 30.82
CA GLN A 898 73.39 -46.18 30.47
C GLN A 898 74.42 -46.36 31.57
N GLN A 899 74.72 -47.60 31.93
CA GLN A 899 75.73 -47.98 32.91
C GLN A 899 76.81 -48.86 32.24
N GLY A 900 78.08 -48.57 32.53
CA GLY A 900 79.19 -49.37 31.99
C GLY A 900 79.24 -50.76 32.62
N ILE A 901 79.19 -51.80 31.78
CA ILE A 901 79.40 -53.20 32.25
C ILE A 901 80.90 -53.53 32.20
N ILE A 902 81.57 -53.21 31.09
CA ILE A 902 83.03 -53.29 30.94
C ILE A 902 83.51 -51.97 30.29
N PRO A 903 83.91 -50.97 31.08
CA PRO A 903 84.42 -49.72 30.54
C PRO A 903 85.76 -49.95 29.83
N PRO A 904 86.02 -49.35 28.66
CA PRO A 904 85.20 -48.41 27.90
C PRO A 904 84.40 -49.05 26.73
N ALA A 905 84.26 -50.38 26.68
CA ALA A 905 83.83 -51.07 25.45
C ALA A 905 82.35 -51.51 25.43
N ILE A 906 81.73 -51.76 26.59
CA ILE A 906 80.36 -52.29 26.68
C ILE A 906 79.55 -51.53 27.72
N TYR A 907 78.42 -50.97 27.28
CA TYR A 907 77.43 -50.28 28.09
C TYR A 907 76.08 -50.97 27.96
N ALA A 908 75.34 -51.07 29.06
CA ALA A 908 73.94 -51.49 29.03
C ALA A 908 73.08 -50.53 29.83
N GLY A 909 71.84 -50.38 29.41
CA GLY A 909 70.96 -49.35 29.92
C GLY A 909 69.49 -49.59 29.62
N GLY A 910 68.67 -48.65 30.09
CA GLY A 910 67.25 -48.57 29.77
C GLY A 910 66.94 -47.29 28.99
N PHE A 911 66.03 -47.39 28.04
CA PHE A 911 65.44 -46.28 27.28
C PHE A 911 63.95 -46.21 27.61
N PHE A 912 63.45 -45.00 27.76
CA PHE A 912 62.01 -44.75 27.87
C PHE A 912 61.60 -43.63 26.91
N ARG A 913 60.36 -43.74 26.41
CA ARG A 913 59.70 -42.71 25.59
C ARG A 913 58.25 -42.61 26.01
N PHE A 914 57.78 -41.38 26.16
CA PHE A 914 56.40 -41.04 26.40
C PHE A 914 56.04 -39.86 25.53
N ALA A 915 55.07 -40.01 24.64
CA ALA A 915 54.59 -38.91 23.81
C ALA A 915 53.06 -38.86 23.87
N ILE A 916 52.52 -37.65 24.03
CA ILE A 916 51.10 -37.36 23.88
C ILE A 916 50.96 -36.35 22.75
N GLN A 917 50.09 -36.62 21.79
CA GLN A 917 49.71 -35.66 20.77
C GLN A 917 48.18 -35.62 20.66
N ILE A 918 47.62 -34.43 20.55
CA ILE A 918 46.21 -34.20 20.26
C ILE A 918 46.16 -33.69 18.83
N ASP A 919 45.54 -34.49 17.95
CA ASP A 919 45.45 -34.19 16.52
C ASP A 919 44.36 -33.16 16.19
N GLU A 920 44.29 -32.78 14.91
CA GLU A 920 43.35 -31.79 14.37
C GLU A 920 41.86 -32.12 14.63
N THR A 921 41.53 -33.37 14.96
CA THR A 921 40.16 -33.83 15.26
C THR A 921 39.87 -33.88 16.76
N GLY A 922 40.83 -33.51 17.60
CA GLY A 922 40.75 -33.58 19.05
C GLY A 922 40.99 -34.99 19.62
N LYS A 923 41.48 -35.93 18.82
CA LYS A 923 41.77 -37.30 19.29
C LYS A 923 43.17 -37.36 19.92
N PRO A 924 43.30 -37.85 21.17
CA PRO A 924 44.60 -38.01 21.80
C PRO A 924 45.28 -39.31 21.33
N THR A 925 46.51 -39.20 20.85
CA THR A 925 47.44 -40.31 20.64
C THR A 925 48.45 -40.34 21.79
N ILE A 926 48.56 -41.48 22.47
CA ILE A 926 49.52 -41.71 23.56
C ILE A 926 50.48 -42.81 23.12
N GLU A 927 51.78 -42.54 23.19
CA GLU A 927 52.87 -43.49 22.93
C GLU A 927 53.64 -43.73 24.23
N LEU A 928 53.90 -45.00 24.57
CA LEU A 928 54.66 -45.36 25.77
C LEU A 928 55.59 -46.53 25.46
N GLY A 929 56.90 -46.32 25.55
CA GLY A 929 57.90 -47.31 25.20
C GLY A 929 58.94 -47.50 26.29
N TYR A 930 59.33 -48.75 26.55
CA TYR A 930 60.45 -49.11 27.41
C TYR A 930 61.33 -50.16 26.75
N ALA A 931 62.61 -49.86 26.58
CA ALA A 931 63.56 -50.76 25.94
C ALA A 931 64.85 -50.92 26.72
N THR A 932 65.43 -52.11 26.67
CA THR A 932 66.83 -52.31 27.05
C THR A 932 67.73 -51.92 25.90
N VAL A 933 68.80 -51.21 26.22
CA VAL A 933 69.76 -50.69 25.26
C VAL A 933 71.12 -51.29 25.60
N ILE A 934 71.78 -51.89 24.61
CA ILE A 934 73.15 -52.38 24.72
C ILE A 934 73.98 -51.65 23.67
N SER A 935 74.97 -50.89 24.12
CA SER A 935 75.93 -50.22 23.23
C SER A 935 77.28 -50.91 23.31
N ILE A 936 77.84 -51.24 22.16
CA ILE A 936 79.20 -51.73 22.00
C ILE A 936 79.98 -50.70 21.22
N GLY A 937 81.01 -50.13 21.85
CA GLY A 937 81.90 -49.18 21.21
C GLY A 937 82.32 -48.02 22.10
N GLY A 938 83.24 -47.22 21.56
CA GLY A 938 83.96 -46.18 22.25
C GLY A 938 85.16 -45.72 21.43
N ASP A 939 85.99 -44.85 22.01
CA ASP A 939 87.25 -44.39 21.41
C ASP A 939 88.18 -45.59 21.15
N LEU A 940 88.20 -46.11 19.93
CA LEU A 940 89.15 -47.14 19.49
C LEU A 940 90.57 -46.55 19.43
N ILE A 941 90.67 -45.32 18.93
CA ILE A 941 91.88 -44.49 19.00
C ILE A 941 91.43 -43.09 19.42
N LYS A 942 91.78 -42.70 20.64
CA LYS A 942 91.33 -41.46 21.29
C LYS A 942 91.55 -40.24 20.38
N GLY A 943 90.45 -39.59 19.99
CA GLY A 943 90.46 -38.39 19.13
C GLY A 943 90.64 -38.63 17.63
N LEU A 944 90.78 -39.88 17.17
CA LEU A 944 91.00 -40.21 15.75
C LEU A 944 89.95 -41.16 15.17
N LEU A 945 89.47 -42.13 15.95
CA LEU A 945 88.47 -43.10 15.51
C LEU A 945 87.60 -43.51 16.69
N GLU A 946 86.32 -43.14 16.61
CA GLU A 946 85.28 -43.52 17.56
C GLU A 946 84.21 -44.29 16.79
N VAL A 947 83.88 -45.50 17.23
CA VAL A 947 82.80 -46.30 16.64
C VAL A 947 81.94 -46.81 17.77
N GLU A 948 80.63 -46.61 17.65
CA GLU A 948 79.64 -47.12 18.59
C GLU A 948 78.48 -47.73 17.83
N ALA A 949 78.10 -48.95 18.20
CA ALA A 949 76.91 -49.62 17.72
C ALA A 949 76.00 -49.91 18.92
N THR A 950 74.80 -49.37 18.88
CA THR A 950 73.77 -49.50 19.88
C THR A 950 72.63 -50.36 19.35
N VAL A 951 72.27 -51.40 20.10
CA VAL A 951 71.09 -52.22 19.84
C VAL A 951 70.06 -51.96 20.93
N LYS A 952 68.84 -51.65 20.51
CA LYS A 952 67.66 -51.42 21.34
C LYS A 952 66.72 -52.60 21.16
N TYR A 953 66.29 -53.21 22.25
CA TYR A 953 65.27 -54.26 22.24
C TYR A 953 64.30 -54.02 23.40
N GLY A 954 63.01 -53.92 23.11
CA GLY A 954 62.03 -53.53 24.12
C GLY A 954 60.59 -53.76 23.74
N TYR A 955 59.71 -53.33 24.64
CA TYR A 955 58.27 -53.37 24.48
C TYR A 955 57.72 -51.94 24.41
N MET A 956 56.71 -51.73 23.57
CA MET A 956 56.03 -50.45 23.45
C MET A 956 54.52 -50.63 23.32
N LEU A 957 53.78 -49.59 23.67
CA LEU A 957 52.34 -49.49 23.43
C LEU A 957 52.10 -48.58 22.23
N ILE A 958 51.38 -49.10 21.24
CA ILE A 958 51.13 -48.40 19.97
C ILE A 958 50.08 -47.28 20.18
N PRO A 959 50.22 -46.13 19.48
CA PRO A 959 49.28 -45.03 19.59
C PRO A 959 47.82 -45.45 19.32
N GLN A 960 46.89 -44.77 19.99
CA GLN A 960 45.42 -44.90 19.90
C GLN A 960 44.77 -46.03 20.72
N ASN A 961 45.32 -47.25 20.70
CA ASN A 961 44.65 -48.41 21.32
C ASN A 961 45.40 -49.06 22.51
N LEU A 962 46.61 -48.58 22.85
CA LEU A 962 47.45 -49.12 23.93
C LEU A 962 47.72 -50.64 23.81
N GLU A 963 47.83 -51.15 22.58
CA GLU A 963 48.14 -52.57 22.31
C GLU A 963 49.65 -52.84 22.45
N PRO A 964 50.07 -54.00 23.01
CA PRO A 964 51.48 -54.34 23.16
C PRO A 964 52.17 -54.66 21.82
N GLY A 965 53.32 -54.05 21.60
CA GLY A 965 54.23 -54.27 20.46
C GLY A 965 55.69 -54.40 20.91
N VAL A 966 56.56 -54.78 19.97
CA VAL A 966 58.01 -54.93 20.18
C VAL A 966 58.74 -53.87 19.37
N ILE A 967 59.74 -53.24 19.98
CA ILE A 967 60.67 -52.31 19.33
C ILE A 967 62.06 -52.96 19.23
N LEU A 968 62.64 -52.90 18.04
CA LEU A 968 63.96 -53.43 17.74
C LEU A 968 64.72 -52.38 16.92
N GLY A 969 65.70 -51.74 17.53
CA GLY A 969 66.49 -50.67 16.91
C GLY A 969 67.95 -51.06 16.83
N LEU A 970 68.61 -50.75 15.72
CA LEU A 970 70.06 -50.83 15.59
C LEU A 970 70.56 -49.46 15.12
N GLU A 971 71.48 -48.89 15.87
CA GLU A 971 72.07 -47.59 15.59
C GLU A 971 73.59 -47.75 15.59
N ALA A 972 74.25 -47.54 14.46
CA ALA A 972 75.69 -47.58 14.33
C ALA A 972 76.20 -46.19 13.95
N ARG A 973 77.18 -45.71 14.70
CA ARG A 973 77.86 -44.44 14.46
C ARG A 973 79.37 -44.65 14.40
N ALA A 974 80.00 -43.97 13.46
CA ALA A 974 81.46 -43.92 13.33
C ALA A 974 81.88 -42.46 13.10
N LYS A 975 82.78 -41.96 13.95
CA LYS A 975 83.39 -40.63 13.85
C LYS A 975 84.90 -40.79 13.65
N LEU A 976 85.43 -40.14 12.62
CA LEU A 976 86.86 -40.06 12.32
C LEU A 976 87.36 -38.63 12.62
N LEU A 977 88.61 -38.53 13.09
CA LEU A 977 89.33 -37.27 13.35
C LEU A 977 88.54 -36.29 14.24
N GLY A 978 88.10 -36.75 15.41
CA GLY A 978 87.41 -35.90 16.39
C GLY A 978 86.04 -35.38 15.97
N GLY A 979 85.39 -36.04 15.00
CA GLY A 979 84.06 -35.68 14.50
C GLY A 979 84.04 -34.91 13.19
N LEU A 980 85.21 -34.71 12.56
CA LEU A 980 85.32 -33.99 11.29
C LEU A 980 84.72 -34.76 10.11
N VAL A 981 84.67 -36.09 10.19
CA VAL A 981 83.88 -36.94 9.29
C VAL A 981 83.07 -37.91 10.16
N GLY A 982 81.74 -37.88 10.03
CA GLY A 982 80.82 -38.68 10.80
C GLY A 982 79.88 -39.48 9.91
N PHE A 983 79.70 -40.76 10.21
CA PHE A 983 78.69 -41.61 9.62
C PHE A 983 77.76 -42.06 10.72
N SER A 984 76.46 -41.85 10.57
CA SER A 984 75.43 -42.46 11.40
C SER A 984 74.48 -43.27 10.54
N PHE A 985 74.13 -44.45 11.02
CA PHE A 985 73.18 -45.34 10.39
C PHE A 985 72.26 -45.87 11.48
N SER A 986 70.97 -45.64 11.37
CA SER A 986 69.96 -46.20 12.27
C SER A 986 68.90 -46.96 11.49
N VAL A 987 68.50 -48.09 12.05
CA VAL A 987 67.38 -48.90 11.59
C VAL A 987 66.50 -49.15 12.79
N ASP A 988 65.31 -48.56 12.80
CA ASP A 988 64.31 -48.80 13.83
C ASP A 988 63.16 -49.61 13.23
N ALA A 989 62.96 -50.82 13.75
CA ALA A 989 61.87 -51.71 13.39
C ALA A 989 60.88 -51.82 14.56
N MET A 990 59.63 -51.44 14.30
CA MET A 990 58.52 -51.60 15.23
C MET A 990 57.60 -52.69 14.71
N ALA A 991 57.30 -53.71 15.53
CA ALA A 991 56.44 -54.81 15.12
C ALA A 991 55.28 -55.05 16.11
N ARG A 992 54.06 -55.12 15.57
CA ARG A 992 52.84 -55.56 16.24
C ARG A 992 52.58 -57.02 15.93
N ILE A 993 52.21 -57.83 16.92
CA ILE A 993 51.75 -59.21 16.73
C ILE A 993 50.32 -59.33 17.28
N GLN A 994 49.33 -59.63 16.42
CA GLN A 994 47.93 -59.80 16.86
C GLN A 994 47.35 -61.11 16.34
N ARG A 995 46.57 -61.78 17.20
CA ARG A 995 45.79 -62.96 16.84
C ARG A 995 44.39 -62.50 16.44
N ILE A 996 44.06 -62.55 15.15
CA ILE A 996 42.77 -62.03 14.63
C ILE A 996 41.59 -62.91 15.10
N ILE A 997 41.82 -64.19 15.40
CA ILE A 997 40.80 -65.13 15.91
C ILE A 997 41.37 -65.86 17.15
N PRO A 998 40.68 -65.85 18.32
CA PRO A 998 41.23 -66.35 19.59
C PRO A 998 41.68 -67.83 19.59
N GLN A 999 41.15 -68.67 18.69
CA GLN A 999 41.40 -70.12 18.61
C GLN A 999 42.18 -70.58 17.35
N ALA A 1000 42.57 -69.67 16.44
CA ALA A 1000 43.29 -70.04 15.22
C ALA A 1000 44.81 -70.16 15.45
N ASN A 1001 45.48 -71.14 14.85
CA ASN A 1001 46.92 -71.42 15.07
C ASN A 1001 47.86 -70.46 14.31
N GLU A 1002 47.43 -69.22 14.05
CA GLU A 1002 48.15 -68.20 13.27
C GLU A 1002 48.09 -66.84 13.97
N VAL A 1003 49.17 -66.06 13.85
CA VAL A 1003 49.29 -64.66 14.29
C VAL A 1003 49.72 -63.80 13.12
N THR A 1004 49.19 -62.59 13.04
CA THR A 1004 49.58 -61.61 12.02
C THR A 1004 50.59 -60.66 12.65
N ILE A 1005 51.74 -60.51 12.01
CA ILE A 1005 52.78 -59.55 12.38
C ILE A 1005 52.68 -58.38 11.41
N TRP A 1006 52.51 -57.16 11.93
CA TRP A 1006 52.69 -55.93 11.17
C TRP A 1006 53.98 -55.28 11.65
N ALA A 1007 54.92 -55.02 10.75
CA ALA A 1007 56.14 -54.33 11.11
C ALA A 1007 56.38 -53.11 10.22
N GLN A 1008 56.79 -52.03 10.86
CA GLN A 1008 57.23 -50.80 10.22
C GLN A 1008 58.73 -50.65 10.47
N ILE A 1009 59.50 -50.56 9.39
CA ILE A 1009 60.96 -50.38 9.44
C ILE A 1009 61.28 -48.99 8.90
N ARG A 1010 62.00 -48.20 9.70
CA ARG A 1010 62.61 -46.94 9.31
C ARG A 1010 64.11 -47.11 9.24
N VAL A 1011 64.72 -46.74 8.13
CA VAL A 1011 66.17 -46.74 7.93
C VAL A 1011 66.61 -45.32 7.68
N CYS A 1012 67.43 -44.78 8.57
CA CYS A 1012 68.08 -43.47 8.40
C CYS A 1012 69.59 -43.66 8.25
N ALA A 1013 70.21 -43.00 7.28
CA ALA A 1013 71.65 -42.91 7.14
C ALA A 1013 72.04 -41.45 6.98
N THR A 1014 73.08 -41.01 7.68
CA THR A 1014 73.57 -39.64 7.67
C THR A 1014 75.08 -39.66 7.48
N VAL A 1015 75.57 -38.83 6.57
CA VAL A 1015 76.99 -38.61 6.36
C VAL A 1015 77.30 -37.13 6.54
N HIS A 1016 78.13 -36.85 7.55
CA HIS A 1016 78.65 -35.54 7.88
C HIS A 1016 80.10 -35.43 7.43
N ILE A 1017 80.45 -34.43 6.61
CA ILE A 1017 81.83 -34.14 6.20
C ILE A 1017 82.14 -32.66 6.47
N ALA A 1018 82.76 -32.40 7.62
CA ALA A 1018 82.98 -31.08 8.21
C ALA A 1018 81.67 -30.26 8.33
N TRP A 1019 81.73 -29.06 8.91
CA TRP A 1019 80.58 -28.16 9.05
C TRP A 1019 79.94 -27.70 7.72
N LEU A 1020 80.34 -28.26 6.58
CA LEU A 1020 80.01 -27.77 5.25
C LEU A 1020 79.01 -28.65 4.48
N ILE A 1021 78.90 -29.97 4.77
CA ILE A 1021 78.00 -30.88 4.06
C ILE A 1021 77.44 -31.95 5.01
N ASP A 1022 76.11 -31.98 5.13
CA ASP A 1022 75.32 -33.07 5.73
C ASP A 1022 74.38 -33.62 4.64
N GLU A 1023 74.43 -34.94 4.41
CA GLU A 1023 73.52 -35.65 3.50
C GLU A 1023 72.84 -36.80 4.25
N ASP A 1024 71.51 -36.83 4.19
CA ASP A 1024 70.63 -37.72 4.93
C ASP A 1024 69.66 -38.49 4.02
N ILE A 1025 69.61 -39.81 4.22
CA ILE A 1025 68.69 -40.73 3.53
C ILE A 1025 67.79 -41.37 4.58
N ASP A 1026 66.48 -41.15 4.48
CA ASP A 1026 65.45 -41.74 5.34
C ASP A 1026 64.44 -42.53 4.49
N VAL A 1027 64.34 -43.84 4.75
CA VAL A 1027 63.44 -44.75 4.04
C VAL A 1027 62.55 -45.46 5.05
N ASN A 1028 61.23 -45.31 4.88
CA ASN A 1028 60.21 -46.02 5.66
C ASN A 1028 59.53 -47.09 4.81
N THR A 1029 59.42 -48.31 5.34
CA THR A 1029 58.67 -49.41 4.72
C THR A 1029 57.79 -50.12 5.74
N GLN A 1030 56.66 -50.66 5.30
CA GLN A 1030 55.71 -51.39 6.13
C GLN A 1030 55.43 -52.75 5.49
N PHE A 1031 55.39 -53.82 6.30
CA PHE A 1031 54.98 -55.14 5.83
C PHE A 1031 54.06 -55.84 6.84
N GLU A 1032 53.13 -56.63 6.32
CA GLU A 1032 52.19 -57.46 7.08
C GLU A 1032 52.41 -58.92 6.68
N GLN A 1033 52.61 -59.82 7.67
CA GLN A 1033 52.77 -61.24 7.41
C GLN A 1033 52.06 -62.11 8.44
N LYS A 1034 51.28 -63.09 7.95
CA LYS A 1034 50.62 -64.10 8.77
C LYS A 1034 51.55 -65.29 8.96
N LEU A 1035 51.80 -65.66 10.21
CA LEU A 1035 52.70 -66.76 10.60
C LEU A 1035 51.98 -67.76 11.52
N PRO A 1036 52.26 -69.07 11.40
CA PRO A 1036 51.79 -70.07 12.36
C PRO A 1036 52.35 -69.80 13.77
N LEU A 1037 51.55 -70.03 14.81
CA LEU A 1037 51.89 -69.77 16.23
C LEU A 1037 53.16 -70.50 16.70
N THR A 1038 53.48 -71.64 16.07
CA THR A 1038 54.68 -72.45 16.36
C THR A 1038 55.97 -71.73 15.98
N PHE A 1039 55.96 -70.88 14.95
CA PHE A 1039 57.14 -70.09 14.56
C PHE A 1039 57.43 -68.95 15.54
N VAL A 1040 56.40 -68.36 16.16
CA VAL A 1040 56.55 -67.27 17.13
C VAL A 1040 57.01 -67.78 18.50
N LEU A 1041 56.60 -68.98 18.91
CA LEU A 1041 57.10 -69.62 20.14
C LEU A 1041 58.57 -70.07 20.05
N ALA A 1042 59.05 -70.45 18.86
CA ALA A 1042 60.45 -70.82 18.65
C ALA A 1042 61.42 -69.61 18.70
N ALA A 1043 60.94 -68.41 18.34
CA ALA A 1043 61.72 -67.17 18.44
C ALA A 1043 61.66 -66.53 19.84
N ALA A 1044 60.65 -66.85 20.66
CA ALA A 1044 60.43 -66.23 21.97
C ALA A 1044 61.28 -66.83 23.13
N PHE A 1045 61.97 -67.97 22.95
CA PHE A 1045 62.62 -68.69 24.07
C PHE A 1045 64.04 -69.26 23.81
N GLY A 1046 64.75 -68.84 22.76
CA GLY A 1046 66.12 -69.29 22.49
C GLY A 1046 67.19 -68.24 22.81
N PRO A 1047 67.88 -68.30 23.97
CA PRO A 1047 69.12 -67.55 24.18
C PRO A 1047 70.28 -68.35 23.56
N ALA A 1048 71.14 -67.66 22.80
CA ALA A 1048 72.40 -68.16 22.22
C ALA A 1048 72.30 -69.08 20.98
N LEU A 1049 72.50 -68.48 19.79
CA LEU A 1049 73.54 -68.88 18.82
C LEU A 1049 73.69 -67.80 17.72
N LEU A 1050 74.96 -67.51 17.44
CA LEU A 1050 75.62 -66.39 16.74
C LEU A 1050 75.37 -66.27 15.19
N PRO A 1051 75.88 -65.19 14.54
CA PRO A 1051 75.41 -64.61 13.29
C PRO A 1051 76.08 -65.21 12.05
N VAL A 1052 75.29 -65.62 11.05
CA VAL A 1052 75.68 -65.75 9.63
C VAL A 1052 74.41 -65.72 8.78
N ALA A 1053 73.86 -64.54 8.50
CA ALA A 1053 72.82 -64.34 7.47
C ALA A 1053 72.67 -62.86 7.07
N ALA A 1054 73.78 -62.10 7.06
CA ALA A 1054 73.82 -60.69 6.61
C ALA A 1054 74.90 -60.48 5.54
N LEU A 1055 74.97 -61.44 4.61
CA LEU A 1055 75.67 -61.34 3.34
C LEU A 1055 74.74 -61.97 2.28
N LEU A 1056 73.58 -61.33 2.11
CA LEU A 1056 72.75 -61.31 0.90
C LEU A 1056 71.84 -60.08 0.96
#